data_AF-A0A1W9W4Q8-F1
#
_entry.id   AF-A0A1W9W4Q8-F1
#
_cell.length_a   1.000
_cell.length_b   1.000
_cell.length_c   1.000
_cell.angle_alpha   90.00
_cell.angle_beta   90.00
_cell.angle_gamma   90.00
#
_symmetry.space_group_name_H-M   'P 1'
#
loop_
_entity.id
_entity.type
_entity.pdbx_description
1 polymer ?
#
loop_
_entity_poly.entity_id
_entity_poly.type
_entity_poly.pdbx_seq_one_letter_code
_entity_poly.pdbx_strand_id
1 'polypeptide(L)'
;MEFYRYPLLCWQLTKETVCARLVGTEYELVSAQLHKLQAHLAEHLQREFAQYATLPDSMPDARLKKVNVNIRPAYQEENGIFPAGQTLSIPVAAVYGITEYNYSECYLPLLDQHFYFYKPEQLRPLVEYFARDYFNNMAPETLHRYLMLGEPWLEHVTVRIRKREVRRAEREQRREETQMLQQVADRFPRKTSVSGIAPETAWERGELVETLVDKLLTEGASVVLIGEQGIGKTVILLEAARKVFASTKERPEGSNYFWRTTPQRMIAGARYLGEWQESCEEVMDELQRTGDILWINDFVHLLAVGGEGPEDSIAAFMLPNLRQGRLQIVSELTRQEWERVRQRLPSFAAHFHVLSIPKLSKKQLVKIMRLFTDYVHKQLRITIEESALNLAYRLLDRYLRYEAFPGKIIKFMTSCINDELVHNNILIDNEKVLTHFVQKTGLPTFLLRDDILLETTSLHDYFTKRIIGQQPAIERVCQVVMVFKAGLNDPNKPIATLLFAGPTGVGKTACARALADYFFGQGQTLNPLIRLDMSEFQHPVQVDRMLGGGDKPGKLIREVRERPFSVVLLDEIEKAHPIFFDVLLNVMDEGILVDGNGRVTDFRNVILIMTSNLGARQSKRISFVNQTDDSEVGSAVRRFFRPEFYNRIDQVVTFQTLDAATVTEITRKELATLNEREGFQERGLNLTFGPKLVDHLAQKG
;
A
#
# COMPACT_ATOMS: atom_id res chain seq x y z
N MET A 1 38.78 -4.39 9.71
CA MET A 1 39.33 -4.67 8.37
C MET A 1 39.16 -6.15 8.11
N GLU A 2 38.98 -6.54 6.87
CA GLU A 2 39.04 -7.95 6.45
C GLU A 2 40.36 -8.21 5.74
N PHE A 3 40.90 -9.40 5.93
CA PHE A 3 42.21 -9.82 5.44
C PHE A 3 41.99 -11.01 4.50
N TYR A 4 42.30 -10.81 3.23
CA TYR A 4 42.21 -11.86 2.21
C TYR A 4 43.63 -12.35 1.90
N ARG A 5 43.82 -13.67 1.84
CA ARG A 5 45.13 -14.29 1.57
C ARG A 5 45.09 -15.01 0.23
N TYR A 6 45.92 -14.56 -0.69
CA TYR A 6 46.01 -15.13 -2.04
C TYR A 6 47.30 -15.91 -2.20
N PRO A 7 47.25 -17.14 -2.76
CA PRO A 7 48.45 -17.88 -3.09
C PRO A 7 49.21 -17.23 -4.24
N LEU A 8 50.53 -17.16 -4.06
CA LEU A 8 51.47 -16.61 -5.02
C LEU A 8 52.48 -17.69 -5.38
N LEU A 9 52.47 -18.13 -6.64
CA LEU A 9 53.45 -19.10 -7.13
C LEU A 9 54.70 -18.35 -7.59
N CYS A 10 55.84 -18.63 -6.97
CA CYS A 10 57.11 -17.95 -7.25
C CYS A 10 58.13 -18.91 -7.85
N TRP A 11 58.96 -18.42 -8.77
CA TRP A 11 60.12 -19.15 -9.28
C TRP A 11 61.31 -18.21 -9.55
N GLN A 12 62.52 -18.77 -9.44
CA GLN A 12 63.76 -18.05 -9.66
C GLN A 12 64.10 -18.03 -11.16
N LEU A 13 64.27 -16.84 -11.76
CA LEU A 13 64.65 -16.67 -13.17
C LEU A 13 66.17 -16.51 -13.35
N THR A 14 66.80 -15.67 -12.54
CA THR A 14 68.26 -15.46 -12.51
C THR A 14 68.74 -15.34 -11.06
N LYS A 15 70.06 -15.21 -10.80
CA LYS A 15 70.57 -15.02 -9.43
C LYS A 15 69.98 -13.80 -8.70
N GLU A 16 69.44 -12.82 -9.43
CA GLU A 16 68.95 -11.55 -8.88
C GLU A 16 67.47 -11.27 -9.19
N THR A 17 66.76 -12.15 -9.91
CA THR A 17 65.36 -11.92 -10.30
C THR A 17 64.42 -13.08 -9.97
N VAL A 18 63.26 -12.72 -9.41
CA VAL A 18 62.16 -13.61 -9.06
C VAL A 18 60.95 -13.25 -9.90
N CYS A 19 60.31 -14.26 -10.48
CA CYS A 19 58.98 -14.13 -11.05
C CYS A 19 57.95 -14.64 -10.05
N ALA A 20 56.80 -13.98 -9.99
CA ALA A 20 55.67 -14.52 -9.27
C ALA A 20 54.36 -14.29 -10.02
N ARG A 21 53.50 -15.31 -10.00
CA ARG A 21 52.17 -15.30 -10.60
C ARG A 21 51.12 -15.50 -9.53
N LEU A 22 50.12 -14.62 -9.53
CA LEU A 22 48.96 -14.74 -8.65
C LEU A 22 48.13 -15.94 -9.10
N VAL A 23 47.89 -16.88 -8.20
CA VAL A 23 47.16 -18.11 -8.53
C VAL A 23 45.68 -17.76 -8.74
N GLY A 24 45.09 -18.26 -9.83
CA GLY A 24 43.72 -17.95 -10.24
C GLY A 24 43.58 -16.73 -11.16
N THR A 25 44.69 -16.08 -11.54
CA THR A 25 44.70 -15.02 -12.55
C THR A 25 45.86 -15.17 -13.55
N GLU A 26 45.80 -14.41 -14.63
CA GLU A 26 46.90 -14.29 -15.60
C GLU A 26 48.00 -13.30 -15.14
N TYR A 27 47.87 -12.71 -13.95
CA TYR A 27 48.73 -11.62 -13.51
C TYR A 27 50.09 -12.13 -13.01
N GLU A 28 51.12 -11.85 -13.80
CA GLU A 28 52.52 -12.24 -13.56
C GLU A 28 53.40 -11.00 -13.43
N LEU A 29 54.32 -11.00 -12.46
CA LEU A 29 55.21 -9.87 -12.21
C LEU A 29 56.64 -10.34 -11.94
N VAL A 30 57.62 -9.64 -12.48
CA VAL A 30 59.05 -9.92 -12.30
C VAL A 30 59.70 -8.80 -11.50
N SER A 31 60.44 -9.14 -10.45
CA SER A 31 61.14 -8.15 -9.62
C SER A 31 62.45 -8.70 -9.06
N ALA A 32 63.35 -7.79 -8.67
CA ALA A 32 64.59 -8.13 -7.99
C ALA A 32 64.39 -8.53 -6.52
N GLN A 33 63.25 -8.17 -5.92
CA GLN A 33 62.97 -8.41 -4.50
C GLN A 33 61.51 -8.87 -4.29
N LEU A 34 61.34 -10.01 -3.62
CA LEU A 34 60.03 -10.64 -3.36
C LEU A 34 59.05 -9.72 -2.62
N HIS A 35 59.53 -8.93 -1.64
CA HIS A 35 58.66 -8.04 -0.86
C HIS A 35 58.06 -6.90 -1.71
N LYS A 36 58.79 -6.39 -2.71
CA LYS A 36 58.27 -5.36 -3.64
C LYS A 36 57.19 -5.93 -4.54
N LEU A 37 57.36 -7.18 -4.93
CA LEU A 37 56.41 -7.94 -5.74
C LEU A 37 55.09 -8.14 -4.97
N GLN A 38 55.16 -8.63 -3.73
CA GLN A 38 53.99 -8.78 -2.85
C GLN A 38 53.26 -7.44 -2.62
N ALA A 39 54.01 -6.34 -2.43
CA ALA A 39 53.42 -5.01 -2.24
C ALA A 39 52.71 -4.49 -3.50
N HIS A 40 53.32 -4.64 -4.68
CA HIS A 40 52.71 -4.25 -5.96
C HIS A 40 51.43 -5.07 -6.26
N LEU A 41 51.45 -6.38 -5.99
CA LEU A 41 50.28 -7.23 -6.17
C LEU A 41 49.16 -6.88 -5.19
N ALA A 42 49.50 -6.60 -3.93
CA ALA A 42 48.52 -6.15 -2.95
C ALA A 42 47.88 -4.83 -3.38
N GLU A 43 48.66 -3.88 -3.91
CA GLU A 43 48.15 -2.61 -4.43
C GLU A 43 47.28 -2.80 -5.68
N HIS A 44 47.67 -3.70 -6.58
CA HIS A 44 46.88 -4.03 -7.77
C HIS A 44 45.51 -4.60 -7.37
N LEU A 45 45.47 -5.58 -6.47
CA LEU A 45 44.21 -6.16 -5.96
C LEU A 45 43.36 -5.13 -5.20
N GLN A 46 43.98 -4.18 -4.50
CA GLN A 46 43.24 -3.06 -3.89
C GLN A 46 42.62 -2.13 -4.92
N ARG A 47 43.32 -1.85 -6.03
CA ARG A 47 42.81 -1.01 -7.12
C ARG A 47 41.71 -1.73 -7.90
N GLU A 48 41.87 -3.00 -8.21
CA GLU A 48 40.83 -3.81 -8.86
C GLU A 48 39.57 -3.85 -8.00
N PHE A 49 39.71 -4.08 -6.69
CA PHE A 49 38.57 -4.04 -5.78
C PHE A 49 37.93 -2.65 -5.72
N ALA A 50 38.72 -1.57 -5.77
CA ALA A 50 38.19 -0.21 -5.80
C ALA A 50 37.45 0.12 -7.11
N GLN A 51 37.83 -0.53 -8.22
CA GLN A 51 37.30 -0.27 -9.55
C GLN A 51 36.10 -1.15 -9.91
N TYR A 52 36.16 -2.44 -9.56
CA TYR A 52 35.19 -3.46 -9.98
C TYR A 52 34.40 -4.05 -8.81
N ALA A 53 34.75 -3.70 -7.57
CA ALA A 53 34.09 -4.21 -6.36
C ALA A 53 34.13 -5.74 -6.20
N THR A 54 34.96 -6.43 -6.99
CA THR A 54 35.16 -7.87 -6.99
C THR A 54 36.62 -8.20 -6.69
N LEU A 55 36.86 -9.39 -6.13
CA LEU A 55 38.19 -9.94 -5.89
C LEU A 55 38.21 -11.38 -6.42
N PRO A 56 39.40 -11.91 -6.79
CA PRO A 56 39.58 -13.34 -7.02
C PRO A 56 39.22 -14.16 -5.77
N ASP A 57 39.04 -15.47 -5.93
CA ASP A 57 38.81 -16.35 -4.79
C ASP A 57 40.07 -16.49 -3.94
N SER A 58 39.91 -16.23 -2.64
CA SER A 58 40.97 -16.34 -1.65
C SER A 58 41.12 -17.80 -1.20
N MET A 59 42.37 -18.24 -1.07
CA MET A 59 42.71 -19.61 -0.67
C MET A 59 43.75 -19.56 0.45
N PRO A 60 43.31 -19.38 1.71
CA PRO A 60 44.21 -19.15 2.84
C PRO A 60 45.04 -20.36 3.24
N ASP A 61 44.56 -21.58 2.95
CA ASP A 61 45.21 -22.85 3.25
C ASP A 61 45.92 -23.48 2.03
N ALA A 62 46.33 -22.66 1.06
CA ALA A 62 46.94 -23.12 -0.17
C ALA A 62 48.24 -23.91 0.09
N ARG A 63 48.39 -25.03 -0.63
CA ARG A 63 49.55 -25.93 -0.58
C ARG A 63 50.05 -26.22 -1.98
N LEU A 64 51.36 -26.35 -2.12
CA LEU A 64 51.99 -26.73 -3.37
C LEU A 64 52.28 -28.23 -3.40
N LYS A 65 51.87 -28.91 -4.46
CA LYS A 65 52.24 -30.30 -4.76
C LYS A 65 52.85 -30.38 -6.15
N LYS A 66 54.04 -30.98 -6.24
CA LYS A 66 54.70 -31.25 -7.51
C LYS A 66 54.28 -32.63 -8.00
N VAL A 67 53.81 -32.72 -9.24
CA VAL A 67 53.41 -33.98 -9.89
C VAL A 67 54.22 -34.14 -11.17
N ASN A 68 55.00 -35.20 -11.27
CA ASN A 68 55.75 -35.52 -12.49
C ASN A 68 54.82 -36.24 -13.47
N VAL A 69 54.54 -35.59 -14.59
CA VAL A 69 53.63 -36.09 -15.61
C VAL A 69 54.46 -36.62 -16.78
N ASN A 70 54.32 -37.92 -17.04
CA ASN A 70 54.97 -38.58 -18.17
C ASN A 70 54.13 -38.36 -19.44
N ILE A 71 54.73 -37.71 -20.44
CA ILE A 71 54.14 -37.40 -21.75
C ILE A 71 55.05 -37.97 -22.83
N ARG A 72 54.43 -38.46 -23.91
CA ARG A 72 55.15 -38.85 -25.13
C ARG A 72 54.87 -37.78 -26.19
N PRO A 73 55.80 -36.84 -26.42
CA PRO A 73 55.60 -35.76 -27.39
C PRO A 73 55.31 -36.35 -28.77
N ALA A 74 54.57 -35.62 -29.60
CA ALA A 74 54.41 -35.96 -31.00
C ALA A 74 54.66 -34.74 -31.87
N TYR A 75 55.35 -34.94 -33.00
CA TYR A 75 55.49 -33.94 -34.03
C TYR A 75 54.21 -33.92 -34.86
N GLN A 76 53.63 -32.74 -35.05
CA GLN A 76 52.50 -32.54 -35.95
C GLN A 76 53.03 -31.93 -37.25
N GLU A 77 52.99 -32.71 -38.33
CA GLU A 77 53.26 -32.23 -39.70
C GLU A 77 51.96 -32.27 -40.53
N GLU A 78 51.92 -31.61 -41.69
CA GLU A 78 50.74 -31.57 -42.59
C GLU A 78 50.21 -32.97 -42.97
N ASN A 79 51.06 -34.01 -42.89
CA ASN A 79 50.74 -35.40 -43.26
C ASN A 79 50.49 -36.35 -42.07
N GLY A 80 50.45 -35.88 -40.82
CA GLY A 80 50.09 -36.71 -39.67
C GLY A 80 50.85 -36.41 -38.37
N ILE A 81 50.51 -37.17 -37.32
CA ILE A 81 51.07 -37.04 -35.97
C ILE A 81 52.13 -38.14 -35.76
N PHE A 82 53.39 -37.75 -35.58
CA PHE A 82 54.52 -38.66 -35.40
C PHE A 82 55.00 -38.67 -33.94
N PRO A 83 54.73 -39.72 -33.14
CA PRO A 83 55.14 -39.77 -31.73
C PRO A 83 56.66 -39.90 -31.61
N ALA A 84 57.27 -39.09 -30.75
CA ALA A 84 58.68 -39.17 -30.41
C ALA A 84 59.02 -40.53 -29.74
N GLY A 85 60.24 -41.01 -29.94
CA GLY A 85 60.72 -42.28 -29.41
C GLY A 85 60.97 -42.30 -27.89
N GLN A 86 60.95 -41.13 -27.23
CA GLN A 86 61.24 -40.98 -25.80
C GLN A 86 60.05 -40.38 -25.04
N THR A 87 59.85 -40.83 -23.79
CA THR A 87 58.88 -40.25 -22.87
C THR A 87 59.57 -39.15 -22.06
N LEU A 88 58.97 -37.97 -21.99
CA LEU A 88 59.43 -36.85 -21.16
C LEU A 88 58.63 -36.82 -19.85
N SER A 89 59.32 -36.61 -18.73
CA SER A 89 58.69 -36.40 -17.42
C SER A 89 58.71 -34.92 -17.09
N ILE A 90 57.57 -34.24 -17.19
CA ILE A 90 57.44 -32.81 -16.93
C ILE A 90 56.92 -32.58 -15.50
N PRO A 91 57.64 -31.82 -14.65
CA PRO A 91 57.15 -31.47 -13.32
C PRO A 91 56.07 -30.39 -13.41
N VAL A 92 54.86 -30.70 -12.94
CA VAL A 92 53.73 -29.76 -12.88
C VAL A 92 53.51 -29.30 -11.45
N ALA A 93 53.47 -27.98 -11.25
CA ALA A 93 53.14 -27.35 -9.99
C ALA A 93 51.62 -27.23 -9.83
N ALA A 94 51.06 -27.98 -8.88
CA ALA A 94 49.65 -27.92 -8.52
C ALA A 94 49.49 -27.19 -7.18
N VAL A 95 48.76 -26.07 -7.19
CA VAL A 95 48.42 -25.31 -5.98
C VAL A 95 46.99 -25.66 -5.60
N TYR A 96 46.80 -26.27 -4.43
CA TYR A 96 45.50 -26.74 -3.99
C TYR A 96 45.21 -26.31 -2.56
N GLY A 97 43.93 -26.16 -2.25
CA GLY A 97 43.49 -25.72 -0.93
C GLY A 97 41.98 -25.69 -0.83
N ILE A 98 41.50 -25.18 0.31
CA ILE A 98 40.07 -24.98 0.55
C ILE A 98 39.79 -23.49 0.32
N THR A 99 38.78 -23.19 -0.50
CA THR A 99 38.33 -21.81 -0.75
C THR A 99 37.51 -21.29 0.43
N GLU A 100 37.25 -19.98 0.47
CA GLU A 100 36.39 -19.39 1.51
C GLU A 100 34.96 -19.98 1.53
N TYR A 101 34.52 -20.55 0.41
CA TYR A 101 33.22 -21.23 0.27
C TYR A 101 33.26 -22.72 0.62
N ASN A 102 34.34 -23.21 1.23
CA ASN A 102 34.52 -24.58 1.73
C ASN A 102 34.56 -25.68 0.63
N TYR A 103 34.92 -25.32 -0.60
CA TYR A 103 35.19 -26.26 -1.69
C TYR A 103 36.70 -26.56 -1.78
N SER A 104 37.09 -27.79 -2.12
CA SER A 104 38.50 -28.09 -2.41
C SER A 104 38.77 -27.84 -3.88
N GLU A 105 39.70 -26.95 -4.15
CA GLU A 105 40.05 -26.49 -5.49
C GLU A 105 41.55 -26.64 -5.73
N CYS A 106 41.92 -26.97 -6.96
CA CYS A 106 43.30 -27.07 -7.41
C CYS A 106 43.49 -26.24 -8.68
N TYR A 107 44.49 -25.35 -8.64
CA TYR A 107 44.99 -24.59 -9.77
C TYR A 107 46.26 -25.23 -10.32
N LEU A 108 46.40 -25.19 -11.63
CA LEU A 108 47.60 -25.51 -12.41
C LEU A 108 48.08 -24.21 -13.08
N PRO A 109 48.80 -23.33 -12.35
CA PRO A 109 48.99 -21.94 -12.79
C PRO A 109 49.76 -21.80 -14.10
N LEU A 110 50.65 -22.74 -14.41
CA LEU A 110 51.41 -22.75 -15.67
C LEU A 110 50.57 -23.18 -16.88
N LEU A 111 49.48 -23.92 -16.66
CA LEU A 111 48.60 -24.42 -17.72
C LEU A 111 47.33 -23.56 -17.86
N ASP A 112 47.13 -22.62 -16.93
CA ASP A 112 45.93 -21.82 -16.79
C ASP A 112 44.65 -22.68 -16.67
N GLN A 113 44.76 -23.77 -15.92
CA GLN A 113 43.67 -24.72 -15.66
C GLN A 113 43.37 -24.78 -14.16
N HIS A 114 42.11 -25.01 -13.81
CA HIS A 114 41.68 -25.28 -12.43
C HIS A 114 40.59 -26.33 -12.40
N PHE A 115 40.44 -27.01 -11.27
CA PHE A 115 39.37 -27.99 -11.06
C PHE A 115 39.03 -28.17 -9.58
N TYR A 116 37.77 -28.52 -9.33
CA TYR A 116 37.27 -28.90 -8.01
C TYR A 116 37.44 -30.41 -7.77
N PHE A 117 37.70 -30.79 -6.53
CA PHE A 117 37.78 -32.19 -6.12
C PHE A 117 37.14 -32.38 -4.73
N TYR A 118 36.69 -33.60 -4.43
CA TYR A 118 36.02 -33.91 -3.16
C TYR A 118 36.88 -34.76 -2.22
N LYS A 119 37.79 -35.56 -2.79
CA LYS A 119 38.68 -36.45 -2.03
C LYS A 119 40.15 -36.15 -2.37
N PRO A 120 41.07 -36.08 -1.39
CA PRO A 120 42.49 -35.82 -1.63
C PRO A 120 43.18 -36.83 -2.58
N GLU A 121 42.65 -38.05 -2.65
CA GLU A 121 43.13 -39.12 -3.54
C GLU A 121 42.93 -38.79 -5.02
N GLN A 122 41.92 -37.98 -5.36
CA GLN A 122 41.60 -37.58 -6.74
C GLN A 122 42.58 -36.56 -7.30
N LEU A 123 43.29 -35.82 -6.43
CA LEU A 123 44.15 -34.72 -6.83
C LEU A 123 45.20 -35.16 -7.85
N ARG A 124 45.96 -36.22 -7.57
CA ARG A 124 47.06 -36.65 -8.45
C ARG A 124 46.56 -37.15 -9.82
N PRO A 125 45.56 -38.05 -9.91
CA PRO A 125 44.98 -38.46 -11.19
C PRO A 125 44.43 -37.29 -12.02
N LEU A 126 43.77 -36.32 -11.38
CA LEU A 126 43.22 -35.15 -12.07
C LEU A 126 44.32 -34.23 -12.61
N VAL A 127 45.37 -33.95 -11.82
CA VAL A 127 46.54 -33.19 -12.30
C VAL A 127 47.18 -33.89 -13.51
N GLU A 128 47.37 -35.21 -13.45
CA GLU A 128 47.93 -35.98 -14.56
C GLU A 128 47.03 -35.94 -15.81
N TYR A 129 45.70 -35.99 -15.63
CA TYR A 129 44.73 -35.89 -16.73
C TYR A 129 44.80 -34.53 -17.43
N PHE A 130 44.60 -33.42 -16.69
CA PHE A 130 44.60 -32.07 -17.25
C PHE A 130 45.97 -31.69 -17.84
N ALA A 131 47.06 -32.10 -17.20
CA ALA A 131 48.39 -31.87 -17.74
C ALA A 131 48.63 -32.66 -19.03
N ARG A 132 48.23 -33.93 -19.11
CA ARG A 132 48.38 -34.72 -20.34
C ARG A 132 47.57 -34.15 -21.49
N ASP A 133 46.32 -33.78 -21.23
CA ASP A 133 45.45 -33.16 -22.23
C ASP A 133 46.08 -31.89 -22.81
N TYR A 134 46.63 -31.04 -21.94
CA TYR A 134 47.30 -29.81 -22.34
C TYR A 134 48.60 -30.05 -23.11
N PHE A 135 49.47 -30.93 -22.62
CA PHE A 135 50.80 -31.17 -23.21
C PHE A 135 50.77 -32.03 -24.48
N ASN A 136 49.79 -32.93 -24.65
CA ASN A 136 49.67 -33.76 -25.85
C ASN A 136 49.43 -32.92 -27.13
N ASN A 137 48.91 -31.70 -26.98
CA ASN A 137 48.62 -30.78 -28.06
C ASN A 137 49.78 -29.81 -28.36
N MET A 138 50.96 -29.99 -27.74
CA MET A 138 52.10 -29.09 -27.88
C MET A 138 53.27 -29.69 -28.65
N ALA A 139 53.92 -28.84 -29.46
CA ALA A 139 55.16 -29.18 -30.13
C ALA A 139 56.30 -29.45 -29.11
N PRO A 140 57.22 -30.39 -29.39
CA PRO A 140 58.32 -30.75 -28.50
C PRO A 140 59.20 -29.57 -28.05
N GLU A 141 59.38 -28.55 -28.90
CA GLU A 141 60.17 -27.35 -28.60
C GLU A 141 59.53 -26.51 -27.48
N THR A 142 58.20 -26.50 -27.42
CA THR A 142 57.42 -25.79 -26.39
C THR A 142 57.46 -26.54 -25.08
N LEU A 143 57.42 -27.88 -25.11
CA LEU A 143 57.55 -28.74 -23.92
C LEU A 143 58.91 -28.57 -23.22
N HIS A 144 59.98 -28.31 -23.99
CA HIS A 144 61.30 -28.03 -23.44
C HIS A 144 61.32 -26.80 -22.52
N ARG A 145 60.46 -25.80 -22.74
CA ARG A 145 60.40 -24.59 -21.88
C ARG A 145 59.96 -24.92 -20.46
N TYR A 146 59.04 -25.87 -20.30
CA TYR A 146 58.54 -26.30 -18.99
C TYR A 146 59.57 -27.12 -18.20
N LEU A 147 60.52 -27.77 -18.88
CA LEU A 147 61.64 -28.49 -18.25
C LEU A 147 62.73 -27.54 -17.72
N MET A 148 62.80 -26.32 -18.24
CA MET A 148 63.82 -25.32 -17.88
C MET A 148 63.37 -24.38 -16.76
N LEU A 149 62.15 -24.54 -16.24
CA LEU A 149 61.65 -23.75 -15.13
C LEU A 149 62.37 -24.17 -13.83
N GLY A 150 62.86 -23.18 -13.08
CA GLY A 150 63.45 -23.39 -11.76
C GLY A 150 62.44 -23.96 -10.76
N GLU A 151 62.90 -24.38 -9.59
CA GLU A 151 62.01 -24.94 -8.58
C GLU A 151 61.00 -23.89 -8.07
N PRO A 152 59.68 -24.14 -8.22
CA PRO A 152 58.69 -23.21 -7.70
C PRO A 152 58.49 -23.41 -6.20
N TRP A 153 58.19 -22.33 -5.50
CA TRP A 153 57.72 -22.32 -4.12
C TRP A 153 56.46 -21.46 -3.99
N LEU A 154 55.74 -21.66 -2.89
CA LEU A 154 54.48 -20.95 -2.62
C LEU A 154 54.71 -19.86 -1.57
N GLU A 155 54.26 -18.66 -1.90
CA GLU A 155 54.18 -17.50 -1.01
C GLU A 155 52.74 -17.01 -0.95
N HIS A 156 52.47 -16.01 -0.11
CA HIS A 156 51.13 -15.44 0.00
C HIS A 156 51.15 -13.91 -0.07
N VAL A 157 50.12 -13.35 -0.70
CA VAL A 157 49.84 -11.91 -0.66
C VAL A 157 48.64 -11.68 0.23
N THR A 158 48.78 -10.81 1.23
CA THR A 158 47.66 -10.42 2.11
C THR A 158 47.13 -9.06 1.70
N VAL A 159 45.88 -9.01 1.27
CA VAL A 159 45.20 -7.76 0.91
C VAL A 159 44.36 -7.30 2.08
N ARG A 160 44.46 -6.00 2.40
CA ARG A 160 43.69 -5.36 3.47
C ARG A 160 42.60 -4.50 2.84
N ILE A 161 41.35 -4.82 3.15
CA ILE A 161 40.19 -4.06 2.68
C ILE A 161 39.41 -3.53 3.89
N ARG A 162 38.93 -2.30 3.77
CA ARG A 162 38.09 -1.70 4.82
C ARG A 162 36.72 -2.37 4.77
N LYS A 163 36.19 -2.80 5.93
CA LYS A 163 34.84 -3.38 6.03
C LYS A 163 33.73 -2.52 5.41
N ARG A 164 33.96 -1.20 5.32
CA ARG A 164 33.03 -0.26 4.67
C ARG A 164 33.00 -0.43 3.14
N GLU A 165 34.11 -0.81 2.53
CA GLU A 165 34.24 -1.01 1.08
C GLU A 165 33.69 -2.39 0.67
N VAL A 166 33.94 -3.44 1.46
CA VAL A 166 33.26 -4.75 1.31
C VAL A 166 31.75 -4.60 1.36
N ARG A 167 31.24 -3.92 2.40
CA ARG A 167 29.81 -3.59 2.50
C ARG A 167 29.29 -2.70 1.38
N ARG A 168 30.16 -1.99 0.65
CA ARG A 168 29.76 -1.16 -0.50
C ARG A 168 29.63 -2.04 -1.74
N ALA A 169 30.60 -2.92 -1.97
CA ALA A 169 30.60 -3.91 -3.04
C ALA A 169 29.37 -4.83 -2.96
N GLU A 170 29.12 -5.44 -1.81
CA GLU A 170 27.93 -6.28 -1.56
C GLU A 170 26.62 -5.54 -1.82
N ARG A 171 26.59 -4.21 -1.59
CA ARG A 171 25.42 -3.38 -1.84
C ARG A 171 25.24 -3.02 -3.30
N GLU A 172 26.33 -2.81 -4.03
CA GLU A 172 26.30 -2.53 -5.47
C GLU A 172 25.86 -3.80 -6.21
N GLN A 173 26.42 -4.96 -5.85
CA GLN A 173 25.99 -6.27 -6.36
C GLN A 173 24.51 -6.51 -6.06
N ARG A 174 24.06 -6.43 -4.79
CA ARG A 174 22.62 -6.59 -4.46
C ARG A 174 21.71 -5.57 -5.16
N ARG A 175 22.23 -4.42 -5.59
CA ARG A 175 21.44 -3.40 -6.29
C ARG A 175 21.23 -3.77 -7.75
N GLU A 176 22.24 -4.33 -8.41
CA GLU A 176 22.12 -4.92 -9.74
C GLU A 176 21.16 -6.11 -9.73
N GLU A 177 21.24 -6.91 -8.67
CA GLU A 177 20.40 -8.08 -8.45
C GLU A 177 18.90 -7.80 -8.19
N THR A 178 18.52 -6.54 -7.93
CA THR A 178 17.15 -6.13 -7.57
C THR A 178 16.71 -4.90 -8.36
N GLN A 179 17.15 -4.79 -9.61
CA GLN A 179 16.93 -3.61 -10.45
C GLN A 179 15.45 -3.41 -10.77
N MET A 180 14.72 -4.49 -11.07
CA MET A 180 13.30 -4.42 -11.41
C MET A 180 12.44 -4.24 -10.16
N LEU A 181 12.73 -4.96 -9.08
CA LEU A 181 12.07 -4.82 -7.77
C LEU A 181 12.14 -3.38 -7.25
N GLN A 182 13.26 -2.68 -7.42
CA GLN A 182 13.39 -1.28 -7.01
C GLN A 182 12.51 -0.31 -7.81
N GLN A 183 12.13 -0.66 -9.03
CA GLN A 183 11.24 0.15 -9.87
C GLN A 183 9.78 -0.07 -9.49
N VAL A 184 9.38 -1.32 -9.33
CA VAL A 184 7.96 -1.68 -9.13
C VAL A 184 7.55 -1.83 -7.67
N ALA A 185 8.48 -1.87 -6.72
CA ALA A 185 8.19 -2.13 -5.31
C ALA A 185 9.01 -1.26 -4.33
N ASP A 186 8.47 -1.08 -3.12
CA ASP A 186 9.14 -0.40 -2.02
C ASP A 186 9.75 -1.42 -1.04
N ARG A 187 11.03 -1.28 -0.70
CA ARG A 187 11.70 -2.19 0.24
C ARG A 187 11.42 -1.87 1.72
N PHE A 188 11.17 -2.92 2.51
CA PHE A 188 11.02 -2.89 3.96
C PHE A 188 11.95 -3.90 4.65
N PRO A 189 12.52 -3.57 5.84
CA PRO A 189 12.39 -2.29 6.55
C PRO A 189 13.11 -1.13 5.84
N ARG A 190 12.59 0.10 6.00
CA ARG A 190 13.16 1.30 5.36
C ARG A 190 14.50 1.69 6.01
N LYS A 191 15.47 2.16 5.22
CA LYS A 191 16.81 2.57 5.68
C LYS A 191 16.75 3.74 6.66
N THR A 192 15.91 4.71 6.37
CA THR A 192 15.60 5.82 7.27
C THR A 192 14.43 5.36 8.11
N SER A 193 14.66 5.01 9.37
CA SER A 193 13.60 5.10 10.37
C SER A 193 13.28 6.59 10.51
N VAL A 194 12.52 7.15 9.57
CA VAL A 194 11.76 8.36 9.88
C VAL A 194 10.83 7.87 10.96
N SER A 195 11.21 8.14 12.21
CA SER A 195 10.43 7.83 13.39
C SER A 195 9.14 8.64 13.24
N GLY A 196 8.17 8.02 12.57
CA GLY A 196 6.90 8.62 12.24
C GLY A 196 6.11 8.86 13.52
N ILE A 197 5.20 9.82 13.46
CA ILE A 197 4.29 10.13 14.57
C ILE A 197 3.39 8.91 14.87
N ALA A 198 3.13 8.08 13.86
CA ALA A 198 2.46 6.80 14.03
C ALA A 198 3.46 5.69 14.44
N PRO A 199 3.12 4.88 15.45
CA PRO A 199 3.93 3.75 15.86
C PRO A 199 3.86 2.63 14.82
N GLU A 200 5.03 2.11 14.44
CA GLU A 200 5.15 0.94 13.57
C GLU A 200 5.34 -0.36 14.39
N THR A 201 4.80 -0.41 15.61
CA THR A 201 4.91 -1.55 16.55
C THR A 201 3.55 -2.18 16.84
N ALA A 202 3.45 -3.50 16.72
CA ALA A 202 2.23 -4.28 16.88
C ALA A 202 1.98 -4.62 18.36
N TRP A 203 1.68 -3.59 19.16
CA TRP A 203 1.35 -3.74 20.57
C TRP A 203 0.18 -4.72 20.80
N GLU A 204 0.30 -5.56 21.82
CA GLU A 204 -0.65 -6.64 22.14
C GLU A 204 -0.85 -7.70 21.02
N ARG A 205 0.03 -7.73 20.01
CA ARG A 205 -0.03 -8.69 18.88
C ARG A 205 1.24 -9.53 18.72
N GLY A 206 2.10 -9.58 19.73
CA GLY A 206 3.40 -10.27 19.67
C GLY A 206 3.30 -11.73 19.22
N GLU A 207 2.37 -12.50 19.77
CA GLU A 207 2.15 -13.91 19.42
C GLU A 207 1.79 -14.10 17.93
N LEU A 208 0.96 -13.22 17.36
CA LEU A 208 0.62 -13.26 15.94
C LEU A 208 1.82 -12.91 15.05
N VAL A 209 2.65 -11.96 15.49
CA VAL A 209 3.88 -11.60 14.78
C VAL A 209 4.85 -12.79 14.78
N GLU A 210 5.05 -13.46 15.93
CA GLU A 210 5.91 -14.65 16.01
C GLU A 210 5.38 -15.78 15.12
N THR A 211 4.07 -16.05 15.17
CA THR A 211 3.44 -17.06 14.31
C THR A 211 3.62 -16.75 12.84
N LEU A 212 3.51 -15.47 12.45
CA LEU A 212 3.73 -15.04 11.06
C LEU A 212 5.20 -15.23 10.65
N VAL A 213 6.14 -14.83 11.51
CA VAL A 213 7.58 -14.96 11.25
C VAL A 213 7.97 -16.44 11.11
N ASP A 214 7.45 -17.31 11.98
CA ASP A 214 7.71 -18.75 11.93
C ASP A 214 7.17 -19.39 10.63
N LYS A 215 5.94 -19.05 10.22
CA LYS A 215 5.39 -19.52 8.94
C LYS A 215 6.20 -19.06 7.72
N LEU A 216 6.75 -17.85 7.77
CA LEU A 216 7.55 -17.30 6.68
C LEU A 216 8.94 -17.94 6.60
N LEU A 217 9.61 -18.09 7.75
CA LEU A 217 11.01 -18.55 7.80
C LEU A 217 11.16 -20.07 7.83
N THR A 218 10.27 -20.77 8.54
CA THR A 218 10.36 -22.21 8.79
C THR A 218 9.59 -23.01 7.74
N GLU A 219 8.33 -22.64 7.49
CA GLU A 219 7.48 -23.34 6.50
C GLU A 219 7.70 -22.83 5.07
N GLY A 220 8.28 -21.63 4.93
CA GLY A 220 8.40 -20.96 3.64
C GLY A 220 7.05 -20.63 3.00
N ALA A 221 6.01 -20.49 3.82
CA ALA A 221 4.62 -20.41 3.38
C ALA A 221 4.24 -18.99 2.95
N SER A 222 3.37 -18.89 1.94
CA SER A 222 2.69 -17.64 1.62
C SER A 222 1.52 -17.41 2.57
N VAL A 223 1.40 -16.19 3.11
CA VAL A 223 0.47 -15.90 4.22
C VAL A 223 -0.46 -14.73 3.91
N VAL A 224 -1.75 -14.91 4.17
CA VAL A 224 -2.76 -13.86 4.09
C VAL A 224 -3.27 -13.51 5.47
N LEU A 225 -3.14 -12.23 5.86
CA LEU A 225 -3.72 -11.72 7.10
C LEU A 225 -5.15 -11.26 6.87
N ILE A 226 -6.11 -11.90 7.56
CA ILE A 226 -7.53 -11.59 7.46
C ILE A 226 -8.02 -10.86 8.72
N GLY A 227 -8.73 -9.75 8.54
CA GLY A 227 -9.40 -9.06 9.65
C GLY A 227 -10.23 -7.86 9.20
N GLU A 228 -10.76 -7.09 10.13
CA GLU A 228 -11.46 -5.83 9.81
C GLU A 228 -10.49 -4.72 9.42
N GLN A 229 -10.97 -3.71 8.68
CA GLN A 229 -10.17 -2.54 8.32
C GLN A 229 -9.78 -1.77 9.59
N GLY A 230 -8.51 -1.39 9.73
CA GLY A 230 -8.01 -0.66 10.92
C GLY A 230 -7.61 -1.54 12.11
N ILE A 231 -7.74 -2.87 12.03
CA ILE A 231 -7.41 -3.78 13.16
C ILE A 231 -5.89 -3.91 13.46
N GLY A 232 -5.02 -3.39 12.58
CA GLY A 232 -3.57 -3.38 12.74
C GLY A 232 -2.78 -4.37 11.85
N LYS A 233 -3.36 -4.86 10.76
CA LYS A 233 -2.72 -5.85 9.85
C LYS A 233 -1.37 -5.35 9.29
N THR A 234 -1.36 -4.12 8.79
CA THR A 234 -0.16 -3.48 8.23
C THR A 234 0.96 -3.39 9.25
N VAL A 235 0.63 -3.11 10.51
CA VAL A 235 1.63 -2.98 11.59
C VAL A 235 2.23 -4.35 11.95
N ILE A 236 1.42 -5.41 11.94
CA ILE A 236 1.90 -6.80 12.12
C ILE A 236 2.89 -7.16 11.01
N LEU A 237 2.57 -6.84 9.75
CA LEU A 237 3.48 -7.07 8.61
C LEU A 237 4.77 -6.27 8.70
N LEU A 238 4.70 -4.99 9.10
CA LEU A 238 5.88 -4.15 9.30
C LEU A 238 6.79 -4.68 10.42
N GLU A 239 6.22 -5.14 11.53
CA GLU A 239 7.00 -5.73 12.61
C GLU A 239 7.60 -7.08 12.20
N ALA A 240 6.84 -7.93 11.51
CA ALA A 240 7.34 -9.18 10.96
C ALA A 240 8.50 -8.95 9.98
N ALA A 241 8.40 -7.96 9.09
CA ALA A 241 9.47 -7.60 8.16
C ALA A 241 10.77 -7.23 8.89
N ARG A 242 10.68 -6.51 10.03
CA ARG A 242 11.86 -6.20 10.85
C ARG A 242 12.45 -7.43 11.53
N LYS A 243 11.61 -8.31 12.08
CA LYS A 243 12.07 -9.54 12.74
C LYS A 243 12.69 -10.52 11.77
N VAL A 244 12.07 -10.71 10.59
CA VAL A 244 12.62 -11.51 9.48
C VAL A 244 13.97 -10.96 9.05
N PHE A 245 14.06 -9.65 8.79
CA PHE A 245 15.32 -9.01 8.44
C PHE A 245 16.41 -9.19 9.51
N ALA A 246 16.07 -9.03 10.79
CA ALA A 246 17.01 -9.19 11.89
C ALA A 246 17.49 -10.64 12.04
N SER A 247 16.60 -11.61 11.85
CA SER A 247 16.89 -13.05 12.00
C SER A 247 17.67 -13.64 10.83
N THR A 248 17.56 -13.04 9.65
CA THR A 248 18.23 -13.50 8.42
C THR A 248 19.56 -12.77 8.18
N LYS A 249 19.86 -11.73 8.96
CA LYS A 249 21.05 -10.89 8.80
C LYS A 249 22.38 -11.65 8.88
N GLU A 250 22.42 -12.75 9.61
CA GLU A 250 23.62 -13.56 9.83
C GLU A 250 23.73 -14.75 8.85
N ARG A 251 22.74 -14.93 7.95
CA ARG A 251 22.79 -16.00 6.95
C ARG A 251 23.79 -15.67 5.83
N PRO A 252 24.46 -16.68 5.23
CA PRO A 252 25.36 -16.47 4.09
C PRO A 252 24.68 -15.84 2.87
N GLU A 253 23.40 -16.16 2.65
CA GLU A 253 22.53 -15.62 1.58
C GLU A 253 22.13 -14.15 1.84
N GLY A 254 22.43 -13.64 3.04
CA GLY A 254 22.15 -12.28 3.51
C GLY A 254 20.72 -12.10 4.04
N SER A 255 20.28 -10.86 4.18
CA SER A 255 19.00 -10.54 4.83
C SER A 255 17.83 -10.59 3.86
N ASN A 256 16.73 -11.22 4.28
CA ASN A 256 15.46 -11.24 3.56
C ASN A 256 14.69 -9.94 3.82
N TYR A 257 14.32 -9.26 2.75
CA TYR A 257 13.51 -8.05 2.76
C TYR A 257 12.07 -8.33 2.37
N PHE A 258 11.18 -7.40 2.70
CA PHE A 258 9.81 -7.38 2.19
C PHE A 258 9.73 -6.32 1.08
N TRP A 259 9.25 -6.71 -0.09
CA TRP A 259 9.04 -5.81 -1.22
C TRP A 259 7.57 -5.52 -1.40
N ARG A 260 7.16 -4.29 -1.11
CA ARG A 260 5.76 -3.89 -1.16
C ARG A 260 5.39 -3.32 -2.53
N THR A 261 4.41 -3.92 -3.20
CA THR A 261 3.94 -3.48 -4.53
C THR A 261 2.41 -3.48 -4.63
N THR A 262 1.89 -2.94 -5.73
CA THR A 262 0.48 -3.06 -6.15
C THR A 262 0.44 -3.65 -7.57
N PRO A 263 -0.64 -4.36 -7.96
CA PRO A 263 -0.76 -4.91 -9.31
C PRO A 263 -0.55 -3.86 -10.41
N GLN A 264 -1.03 -2.63 -10.18
CA GLN A 264 -0.86 -1.54 -11.14
C GLN A 264 0.60 -1.10 -11.29
N ARG A 265 1.41 -1.16 -10.22
CA ARG A 265 2.84 -0.83 -10.28
C ARG A 265 3.64 -1.92 -11.00
N MET A 266 3.24 -3.19 -10.86
CA MET A 266 3.90 -4.30 -11.57
C MET A 266 3.75 -4.18 -13.08
N ILE A 267 2.63 -3.62 -13.55
CA ILE A 267 2.40 -3.38 -14.99
C ILE A 267 2.74 -1.95 -15.43
N ALA A 268 3.25 -1.10 -14.52
CA ALA A 268 3.51 0.31 -14.79
C ALA A 268 4.73 0.45 -15.70
N GLY A 269 4.51 0.31 -17.02
CA GLY A 269 5.57 0.34 -18.02
C GLY A 269 5.25 -0.49 -19.26
N ALA A 270 4.43 -1.53 -19.08
CA ALA A 270 3.98 -2.40 -20.16
C ALA A 270 3.02 -1.63 -21.10
N ARG A 271 3.45 -1.44 -22.35
CA ARG A 271 2.66 -0.82 -23.43
C ARG A 271 2.23 -1.84 -24.47
N TYR A 272 2.97 -2.94 -24.59
CA TYR A 272 2.74 -3.98 -25.57
C TYR A 272 2.35 -5.31 -24.90
N LEU A 273 1.71 -6.18 -25.67
CA LEU A 273 1.30 -7.51 -25.22
C LEU A 273 2.55 -8.34 -24.86
N GLY A 274 2.60 -8.94 -23.68
CA GLY A 274 3.75 -9.74 -23.23
C GLY A 274 4.70 -9.02 -22.26
N GLU A 275 4.79 -7.69 -22.32
CA GLU A 275 5.78 -6.94 -21.53
C GLU A 275 5.50 -6.98 -20.01
N TRP A 276 4.23 -7.06 -19.63
CA TRP A 276 3.90 -7.17 -18.20
C TRP A 276 4.23 -8.57 -17.66
N GLN A 277 4.16 -9.61 -18.50
CA GLN A 277 4.57 -10.96 -18.12
C GLN A 277 6.08 -11.03 -17.92
N GLU A 278 6.87 -10.48 -18.85
CA GLU A 278 8.33 -10.40 -18.75
C GLU A 278 8.74 -9.65 -17.48
N SER A 279 8.12 -8.50 -17.21
CA SER A 279 8.33 -7.76 -15.96
C SER A 279 7.99 -8.58 -14.71
N CYS A 280 6.93 -9.38 -14.73
CA CYS A 280 6.57 -10.23 -13.60
C CYS A 280 7.55 -11.39 -13.44
N GLU A 281 8.05 -11.96 -14.53
CA GLU A 281 9.06 -13.01 -14.55
C GLU A 281 10.38 -12.51 -13.96
N GLU A 282 10.87 -11.35 -14.39
CA GLU A 282 12.06 -10.71 -13.81
C GLU A 282 11.90 -10.50 -12.30
N VAL A 283 10.75 -9.98 -11.85
CA VAL A 283 10.47 -9.79 -10.42
C VAL A 283 10.51 -11.12 -9.65
N MET A 284 9.93 -12.18 -10.20
CA MET A 284 9.94 -13.50 -9.56
C MET A 284 11.35 -14.08 -9.49
N ASP A 285 12.15 -13.93 -10.55
CA ASP A 285 13.53 -14.38 -10.59
C ASP A 285 14.42 -13.62 -9.60
N GLU A 286 14.27 -12.29 -9.52
CA GLU A 286 14.98 -11.46 -8.54
C GLU A 286 14.62 -11.87 -7.09
N LEU A 287 13.34 -12.10 -6.79
CA LEU A 287 12.87 -12.57 -5.49
C LEU A 287 13.42 -13.97 -5.15
N GLN A 288 13.44 -14.88 -6.13
CA GLN A 288 13.96 -16.23 -5.93
C GLN A 288 15.46 -16.22 -5.63
N ARG A 289 16.26 -15.40 -6.36
CA ARG A 289 17.71 -15.32 -6.12
C ARG A 289 18.05 -14.68 -4.78
N THR A 290 17.26 -13.71 -4.34
CA THR A 290 17.49 -12.99 -3.07
C THR A 290 16.87 -13.66 -1.85
N GLY A 291 15.89 -14.55 -2.06
CA GLY A 291 15.05 -15.11 -0.99
C GLY A 291 14.09 -14.08 -0.38
N ASP A 292 13.90 -12.92 -1.01
CA ASP A 292 13.06 -11.86 -0.47
C ASP A 292 11.56 -12.19 -0.61
N ILE A 293 10.73 -11.55 0.21
CA ILE A 293 9.28 -11.80 0.29
C ILE A 293 8.51 -10.70 -0.42
N LEU A 294 7.55 -11.08 -1.26
CA LEU A 294 6.68 -10.14 -1.97
C LEU A 294 5.47 -9.76 -1.11
N TRP A 295 5.29 -8.48 -0.83
CA TRP A 295 4.12 -7.93 -0.15
C TRP A 295 3.18 -7.24 -1.17
N ILE A 296 2.05 -7.86 -1.47
CA ILE A 296 1.08 -7.31 -2.45
C ILE A 296 -0.03 -6.55 -1.71
N ASN A 297 -0.22 -5.28 -2.06
CA ASN A 297 -1.41 -4.49 -1.72
C ASN A 297 -2.49 -4.63 -2.82
N ASP A 298 -3.76 -4.45 -2.46
CA ASP A 298 -4.92 -4.63 -3.36
C ASP A 298 -4.98 -6.02 -4.02
N PHE A 299 -4.95 -7.05 -3.16
CA PHE A 299 -4.84 -8.44 -3.58
C PHE A 299 -6.00 -8.93 -4.45
N VAL A 300 -7.21 -8.38 -4.28
CA VAL A 300 -8.37 -8.73 -5.11
C VAL A 300 -8.15 -8.29 -6.55
N HIS A 301 -7.55 -7.12 -6.75
CA HIS A 301 -7.29 -6.57 -8.07
C HIS A 301 -6.19 -7.33 -8.83
N LEU A 302 -5.34 -8.10 -8.13
CA LEU A 302 -4.39 -9.04 -8.74
C LEU A 302 -5.08 -10.06 -9.67
N LEU A 303 -6.33 -10.43 -9.37
CA LEU A 303 -7.15 -11.36 -10.17
C LEU A 303 -7.84 -10.67 -11.35
N ALA A 304 -7.79 -9.34 -11.44
CA ALA A 304 -8.47 -8.56 -12.48
C ALA A 304 -7.51 -7.92 -13.48
N VAL A 305 -6.20 -7.95 -13.20
CA VAL A 305 -5.15 -7.33 -14.03
C VAL A 305 -4.33 -8.41 -14.73
N GLY A 306 -3.91 -8.14 -15.96
CA GLY A 306 -3.04 -9.01 -16.76
C GLY A 306 -3.77 -9.73 -17.90
N GLY A 307 -5.10 -9.86 -17.84
CA GLY A 307 -5.88 -10.54 -18.88
C GLY A 307 -7.36 -10.17 -18.87
N GLU A 308 -8.14 -10.82 -19.74
CA GLU A 308 -9.59 -10.60 -19.86
C GLU A 308 -10.40 -11.24 -18.72
N GLY A 309 -9.79 -12.19 -17.99
CA GLY A 309 -10.41 -12.87 -16.86
C GLY A 309 -9.41 -13.35 -15.80
N PRO A 310 -9.89 -13.93 -14.69
CA PRO A 310 -9.04 -14.36 -13.57
C PRO A 310 -7.99 -15.41 -13.93
N GLU A 311 -8.25 -16.26 -14.92
CA GLU A 311 -7.35 -17.32 -15.36
C GLU A 311 -6.17 -16.81 -16.21
N ASP A 312 -6.29 -15.60 -16.78
CA ASP A 312 -5.23 -14.93 -17.55
C ASP A 312 -4.61 -13.76 -16.76
N SER A 313 -4.92 -13.68 -15.47
CA SER A 313 -4.46 -12.60 -14.59
C SER A 313 -3.03 -12.79 -14.10
N ILE A 314 -2.44 -11.74 -13.52
CA ILE A 314 -1.14 -11.80 -12.83
C ILE A 314 -1.17 -12.90 -11.75
N ALA A 315 -2.29 -13.05 -11.03
CA ALA A 315 -2.44 -14.09 -10.01
C ALA A 315 -2.28 -15.50 -10.60
N ALA A 316 -2.88 -15.75 -11.76
CA ALA A 316 -2.76 -17.03 -12.46
C ALA A 316 -1.33 -17.25 -12.99
N PHE A 317 -0.68 -16.19 -13.49
CA PHE A 317 0.71 -16.24 -13.94
C PHE A 317 1.71 -16.57 -12.81
N MET A 318 1.46 -16.08 -11.58
CA MET A 318 2.31 -16.37 -10.41
C MET A 318 2.10 -17.77 -9.82
N LEU A 319 0.98 -18.43 -10.14
CA LEU A 319 0.58 -19.70 -9.53
C LEU A 319 1.61 -20.83 -9.67
N PRO A 320 2.31 -21.03 -10.81
CA PRO A 320 3.33 -22.06 -10.93
C PRO A 320 4.51 -21.86 -9.97
N ASN A 321 5.01 -20.62 -9.82
CA ASN A 321 6.11 -20.30 -8.92
C ASN A 321 5.70 -20.40 -7.44
N LEU A 322 4.45 -20.04 -7.14
CA LEU A 322 3.86 -20.23 -5.82
C LEU A 322 3.76 -21.71 -5.43
N ARG A 323 3.31 -22.57 -6.37
CA ARG A 323 3.23 -24.03 -6.19
C ARG A 323 4.56 -24.69 -5.92
N GLN A 324 5.61 -24.21 -6.59
CA GLN A 324 6.96 -24.75 -6.46
C GLN A 324 7.71 -24.21 -5.24
N GLY A 325 7.10 -23.31 -4.47
CA GLY A 325 7.74 -22.66 -3.32
C GLY A 325 8.86 -21.68 -3.72
N ARG A 326 8.92 -21.27 -5.00
CA ARG A 326 9.90 -20.29 -5.50
C ARG A 326 9.49 -18.85 -5.20
N LEU A 327 8.22 -18.63 -4.89
CA LEU A 327 7.65 -17.32 -4.61
C LEU A 327 6.91 -17.33 -3.28
N GLN A 328 7.27 -16.39 -2.40
CA GLN A 328 6.58 -16.15 -1.13
C GLN A 328 5.83 -14.84 -1.20
N ILE A 329 4.54 -14.90 -0.93
CA ILE A 329 3.65 -13.73 -0.96
C ILE A 329 3.02 -13.53 0.41
N VAL A 330 3.04 -12.28 0.86
CA VAL A 330 2.26 -11.80 2.00
C VAL A 330 1.25 -10.74 1.59
N SER A 331 0.06 -10.77 2.15
CA SER A 331 -0.95 -9.74 1.90
C SER A 331 -1.93 -9.55 3.05
N GLU A 332 -2.59 -8.40 3.05
CA GLU A 332 -3.60 -7.99 4.02
C GLU A 332 -4.98 -7.90 3.34
N LEU A 333 -5.97 -8.64 3.86
CA LEU A 333 -7.31 -8.72 3.28
C LEU A 333 -8.40 -8.62 4.33
N THR A 334 -9.55 -8.07 3.97
CA THR A 334 -10.80 -8.24 4.73
C THR A 334 -11.40 -9.62 4.47
N ARG A 335 -12.33 -10.04 5.34
CA ARG A 335 -13.02 -11.33 5.17
C ARG A 335 -13.77 -11.40 3.84
N GLN A 336 -14.45 -10.33 3.45
CA GLN A 336 -15.20 -10.24 2.20
C GLN A 336 -14.28 -10.28 0.96
N GLU A 337 -13.13 -9.62 1.02
CA GLU A 337 -12.13 -9.66 -0.06
C GLU A 337 -11.56 -11.08 -0.22
N TRP A 338 -11.25 -11.76 0.88
CA TRP A 338 -10.77 -13.14 0.83
C TRP A 338 -11.80 -14.13 0.27
N GLU A 339 -13.07 -13.98 0.67
CA GLU A 339 -14.16 -14.81 0.13
C GLU A 339 -14.30 -14.62 -1.39
N ARG A 340 -14.16 -13.38 -1.90
CA ARG A 340 -14.13 -13.11 -3.35
C ARG A 340 -12.95 -13.79 -4.06
N VAL A 341 -11.75 -13.72 -3.49
CA VAL A 341 -10.56 -14.40 -4.05
C VAL A 341 -10.81 -15.90 -4.14
N ARG A 342 -11.33 -16.50 -3.08
CA ARG A 342 -11.67 -17.93 -3.04
C ARG A 342 -12.73 -18.33 -4.05
N GLN A 343 -13.69 -17.45 -4.35
CA GLN A 343 -14.73 -17.70 -5.35
C GLN A 343 -14.19 -17.56 -6.78
N ARG A 344 -13.30 -16.59 -7.03
CA ARG A 344 -12.80 -16.27 -8.37
C ARG A 344 -11.65 -17.14 -8.84
N LEU A 345 -10.68 -17.44 -7.96
CA LEU A 345 -9.52 -18.27 -8.30
C LEU A 345 -9.19 -19.22 -7.12
N PRO A 346 -9.98 -20.29 -6.93
CA PRO A 346 -9.82 -21.20 -5.79
C PRO A 346 -8.44 -21.88 -5.74
N SER A 347 -7.90 -22.19 -6.93
CA SER A 347 -6.59 -22.83 -7.09
C SER A 347 -5.47 -21.96 -6.52
N PHE A 348 -5.51 -20.64 -6.73
CA PHE A 348 -4.55 -19.70 -6.18
C PHE A 348 -4.72 -19.55 -4.67
N ALA A 349 -5.96 -19.37 -4.21
CA ALA A 349 -6.27 -19.22 -2.78
C ALA A 349 -5.82 -20.43 -1.93
N ALA A 350 -5.80 -21.64 -2.50
CA ALA A 350 -5.39 -22.86 -1.81
C ALA A 350 -3.92 -22.89 -1.35
N HIS A 351 -3.05 -22.04 -1.92
CA HIS A 351 -1.61 -22.00 -1.60
C HIS A 351 -1.26 -20.98 -0.51
N PHE A 352 -2.28 -20.36 0.11
CA PHE A 352 -2.08 -19.36 1.15
C PHE A 352 -2.50 -19.88 2.52
N HIS A 353 -1.64 -19.67 3.51
CA HIS A 353 -1.96 -19.88 4.90
C HIS A 353 -2.72 -18.67 5.41
N VAL A 354 -3.94 -18.89 5.87
CA VAL A 354 -4.78 -17.82 6.40
C VAL A 354 -4.45 -17.58 7.87
N LEU A 355 -4.09 -16.34 8.21
CA LEU A 355 -3.91 -15.89 9.60
C LEU A 355 -5.01 -14.89 9.94
N SER A 356 -5.96 -15.31 10.78
CA SER A 356 -7.06 -14.45 11.21
C SER A 356 -6.64 -13.58 12.40
N ILE A 357 -6.90 -12.28 12.30
CA ILE A 357 -6.62 -11.32 13.36
C ILE A 357 -7.90 -11.09 14.16
N PRO A 358 -7.96 -11.51 15.44
CA PRO A 358 -9.13 -11.33 16.28
C PRO A 358 -9.30 -9.86 16.69
N LYS A 359 -10.53 -9.43 16.98
CA LYS A 359 -10.79 -8.10 17.56
C LYS A 359 -10.09 -7.95 18.91
N LEU A 360 -9.63 -6.73 19.20
CA LEU A 360 -9.06 -6.42 20.51
C LEU A 360 -10.15 -6.37 21.58
N SER A 361 -9.85 -6.90 22.76
CA SER A 361 -10.67 -6.64 23.94
C SER A 361 -10.56 -5.18 24.37
N LYS A 362 -11.58 -4.65 25.07
CA LYS A 362 -11.54 -3.29 25.63
C LYS A 362 -10.30 -3.07 26.52
N LYS A 363 -9.89 -4.08 27.28
CA LYS A 363 -8.68 -4.03 28.14
C LYS A 363 -7.40 -3.84 27.31
N GLN A 364 -7.25 -4.62 26.24
CA GLN A 364 -6.09 -4.48 25.33
C GLN A 364 -6.08 -3.13 24.63
N LEU A 365 -7.25 -2.63 24.22
CA LEU A 365 -7.36 -1.31 23.57
C LEU A 365 -6.93 -0.17 24.51
N VAL A 366 -7.37 -0.18 25.77
CA VAL A 366 -6.93 0.81 26.77
C VAL A 366 -5.42 0.75 26.98
N LYS A 367 -4.83 -0.45 27.00
CA LYS A 367 -3.37 -0.62 27.10
C LYS A 367 -2.65 -0.05 25.87
N ILE A 368 -3.14 -0.31 24.66
CA ILE A 368 -2.60 0.25 23.42
C ILE A 368 -2.68 1.78 23.41
N MET A 369 -3.80 2.34 23.87
CA MET A 369 -3.98 3.78 24.01
C MET A 369 -2.95 4.41 24.95
N ARG A 370 -2.66 3.76 26.10
CA ARG A 370 -1.60 4.21 27.02
C ARG A 370 -0.21 4.12 26.41
N LEU A 371 0.12 3.00 25.76
CA LEU A 371 1.39 2.82 25.06
C LEU A 371 1.59 3.85 23.95
N PHE A 372 0.51 4.23 23.25
CA PHE A 372 0.53 5.29 22.25
C PHE A 372 0.84 6.65 22.89
N THR A 373 0.19 7.01 24.00
CA THR A 373 0.50 8.25 24.73
C THR A 373 1.96 8.29 25.19
N ASP A 374 2.46 7.18 25.76
CA ASP A 374 3.86 7.07 26.20
C ASP A 374 4.84 7.22 25.04
N TYR A 375 4.52 6.64 23.88
CA TYR A 375 5.31 6.75 22.66
C TYR A 375 5.37 8.20 22.16
N VAL A 376 4.22 8.86 22.06
CA VAL A 376 4.11 10.27 21.63
C VAL A 376 4.87 11.19 22.58
N HIS A 377 4.72 11.00 23.89
CA HIS A 377 5.43 11.80 24.89
C HIS A 377 6.95 11.65 24.77
N LYS A 378 7.46 10.42 24.59
CA LYS A 378 8.90 10.18 24.43
C LYS A 378 9.48 10.76 23.14
N GLN A 379 8.74 10.66 22.04
CA GLN A 379 9.27 10.97 20.71
C GLN A 379 9.05 12.43 20.31
N LEU A 380 7.91 13.02 20.69
CA LEU A 380 7.48 14.35 20.25
C LEU A 380 7.37 15.34 21.41
N ARG A 381 7.54 14.89 22.66
CA ARG A 381 7.36 15.69 23.89
C ARG A 381 5.96 16.27 24.05
N ILE A 382 4.96 15.73 23.35
CA ILE A 382 3.56 16.14 23.46
C ILE A 382 2.87 15.28 24.52
N THR A 383 2.11 15.93 25.39
CA THR A 383 1.29 15.27 26.42
C THR A 383 -0.16 15.19 25.94
N ILE A 384 -0.74 14.00 26.00
CA ILE A 384 -2.17 13.77 25.68
C ILE A 384 -2.89 13.50 26.99
N GLU A 385 -3.92 14.31 27.29
CA GLU A 385 -4.73 14.12 28.49
C GLU A 385 -5.57 12.83 28.39
N GLU A 386 -5.73 12.11 29.51
CA GLU A 386 -6.52 10.87 29.53
C GLU A 386 -7.99 11.13 29.18
N SER A 387 -8.56 12.26 29.61
CA SER A 387 -9.93 12.65 29.23
C SER A 387 -10.05 12.88 27.72
N ALA A 388 -9.04 13.48 27.09
CA ALA A 388 -9.04 13.79 25.66
C ALA A 388 -8.99 12.50 24.83
N LEU A 389 -8.16 11.54 25.25
CA LEU A 389 -8.08 10.24 24.62
C LEU A 389 -9.38 9.43 24.78
N ASN A 390 -10.00 9.49 25.96
CA ASN A 390 -11.30 8.87 26.21
C ASN A 390 -12.42 9.52 25.41
N LEU A 391 -12.39 10.84 25.24
CA LEU A 391 -13.31 11.58 24.37
C LEU A 391 -13.14 11.17 22.91
N ALA A 392 -11.91 11.11 22.41
CA ALA A 392 -11.61 10.63 21.06
C ALA A 392 -12.12 9.21 20.85
N TYR A 393 -11.87 8.29 21.80
CA TYR A 393 -12.41 6.93 21.76
C TYR A 393 -13.93 6.93 21.62
N ARG A 394 -14.64 7.68 22.47
CA ARG A 394 -16.12 7.75 22.47
C ARG A 394 -16.67 8.29 21.14
N LEU A 395 -16.09 9.37 20.61
CA LEU A 395 -16.50 9.95 19.33
C LEU A 395 -16.28 8.98 18.17
N LEU A 396 -15.10 8.35 18.10
CA LEU A 396 -14.77 7.41 17.03
C LEU A 396 -15.55 6.09 17.12
N ASP A 397 -15.90 5.64 18.32
CA ASP A 397 -16.77 4.47 18.52
C ASP A 397 -18.21 4.78 18.11
N ARG A 398 -18.71 5.98 18.43
CA ARG A 398 -20.07 6.41 18.08
C ARG A 398 -20.23 6.66 16.58
N TYR A 399 -19.32 7.42 15.97
CA TYR A 399 -19.47 7.96 14.62
C TYR A 399 -18.63 7.25 13.55
N LEU A 400 -17.52 6.57 13.87
CA LEU A 400 -16.68 5.90 12.84
C LEU A 400 -16.71 4.38 13.02
N ARG A 401 -17.90 3.78 12.89
CA ARG A 401 -18.15 2.35 13.14
C ARG A 401 -17.64 1.40 12.05
N TYR A 402 -17.42 1.90 10.83
CA TYR A 402 -16.91 1.10 9.71
C TYR A 402 -15.43 0.75 9.83
N GLU A 403 -14.68 1.50 10.64
CA GLU A 403 -13.28 1.19 10.95
C GLU A 403 -13.16 0.55 12.35
N ALA A 404 -12.31 -0.47 12.44
CA ALA A 404 -11.99 -1.13 13.69
C ALA A 404 -10.91 -0.35 14.46
N PHE A 405 -10.92 -0.52 15.78
CA PHE A 405 -9.81 -0.14 16.65
C PHE A 405 -8.66 -1.17 16.52
N PRO A 406 -7.38 -0.75 16.68
CA PRO A 406 -6.91 0.55 17.16
C PRO A 406 -6.57 1.55 16.04
N GLY A 407 -6.68 1.17 14.77
CA GLY A 407 -6.21 1.99 13.64
C GLY A 407 -6.87 3.35 13.57
N LYS A 408 -8.21 3.42 13.72
CA LYS A 408 -8.93 4.70 13.64
C LYS A 408 -8.54 5.70 14.73
N ILE A 409 -8.27 5.24 15.96
CA ILE A 409 -7.86 6.15 17.05
C ILE A 409 -6.43 6.61 16.88
N ILE A 410 -5.51 5.72 16.51
CA ILE A 410 -4.12 6.10 16.24
C ILE A 410 -4.06 7.08 15.07
N LYS A 411 -4.80 6.83 13.99
CA LYS A 411 -4.86 7.71 12.80
C LYS A 411 -5.45 9.08 13.16
N PHE A 412 -6.56 9.11 13.91
CA PHE A 412 -7.20 10.34 14.36
C PHE A 412 -6.26 11.16 15.26
N MET A 413 -5.69 10.55 16.30
CA MET A 413 -4.78 11.24 17.21
C MET A 413 -3.49 11.69 16.52
N THR A 414 -2.94 10.88 15.61
CA THR A 414 -1.78 11.27 14.79
C THR A 414 -2.08 12.51 13.94
N SER A 415 -3.28 12.59 13.35
CA SER A 415 -3.71 13.77 12.59
C SER A 415 -3.85 14.99 13.50
N CYS A 416 -4.47 14.84 14.66
CA CYS A 416 -4.57 15.91 15.66
C CYS A 416 -3.18 16.38 16.13
N ILE A 417 -2.25 15.47 16.38
CA ILE A 417 -0.85 15.80 16.74
C ILE A 417 -0.16 16.58 15.62
N ASN A 418 -0.34 16.18 14.35
CA ASN A 418 0.24 16.89 13.22
C ASN A 418 -0.22 18.35 13.15
N ASP A 419 -1.52 18.59 13.32
CA ASP A 419 -2.08 19.94 13.30
C ASP A 419 -1.50 20.79 14.45
N GLU A 420 -1.38 20.20 15.64
CA GLU A 420 -0.85 20.88 16.82
C GLU A 420 0.67 21.13 16.77
N LEU A 421 1.43 20.27 16.09
CA LEU A 421 2.86 20.48 15.84
C LEU A 421 3.10 21.73 14.98
N VAL A 422 2.23 22.02 14.01
CA VAL A 422 2.29 23.26 13.23
C VAL A 422 2.08 24.49 14.12
N HIS A 423 1.27 24.35 15.17
CA HIS A 423 0.96 25.41 16.12
C HIS A 423 1.88 25.49 17.35
N ASN A 424 2.96 24.68 17.40
CA ASN A 424 3.91 24.58 18.54
C ASN A 424 3.25 24.26 19.89
N ASN A 425 2.15 23.53 19.88
CA ASN A 425 1.43 23.16 21.08
C ASN A 425 1.93 21.83 21.67
N ILE A 426 2.05 21.79 22.99
CA ILE A 426 2.65 20.65 23.72
C ILE A 426 1.58 19.80 24.45
N LEU A 427 0.35 20.30 24.60
CA LEU A 427 -0.74 19.62 25.29
C LEU A 427 -1.94 19.39 24.36
N ILE A 428 -2.50 18.18 24.36
CA ILE A 428 -3.75 17.83 23.68
C ILE A 428 -4.83 17.56 24.74
N ASP A 429 -5.81 18.45 24.80
CA ASP A 429 -6.96 18.42 25.70
C ASP A 429 -8.27 18.05 24.96
N ASN A 430 -9.39 18.08 25.68
CA ASN A 430 -10.71 17.78 25.12
C ASN A 430 -11.12 18.75 23.99
N GLU A 431 -10.83 20.04 24.13
CA GLU A 431 -11.23 21.07 23.17
C GLU A 431 -10.49 20.91 21.83
N LYS A 432 -9.22 20.52 21.85
CA LYS A 432 -8.46 20.21 20.64
C LYS A 432 -8.98 18.98 19.91
N VAL A 433 -9.29 17.91 20.65
CA VAL A 433 -9.91 16.70 20.09
C VAL A 433 -11.25 17.05 19.44
N LEU A 434 -12.08 17.86 20.09
CA LEU A 434 -13.35 18.31 19.54
C LEU A 434 -13.17 19.16 18.30
N THR A 435 -12.29 20.16 18.35
CA THR A 435 -12.01 21.06 17.23
C THR A 435 -11.56 20.28 16.00
N HIS A 436 -10.61 19.35 16.19
CA HIS A 436 -10.14 18.50 15.10
C HIS A 436 -11.24 17.55 14.57
N PHE A 437 -12.07 17.00 15.45
CA PHE A 437 -13.20 16.17 15.04
C PHE A 437 -14.24 16.98 14.23
N VAL A 438 -14.56 18.20 14.65
CA VAL A 438 -15.47 19.12 13.94
C VAL A 438 -14.92 19.45 12.56
N GLN A 439 -13.66 19.85 12.45
CA GLN A 439 -13.02 20.15 11.16
C GLN A 439 -13.09 18.96 10.19
N LYS A 440 -12.91 17.75 10.70
CA LYS A 440 -12.95 16.53 9.89
C LYS A 440 -14.36 16.09 9.50
N THR A 441 -15.35 16.31 10.36
CA THR A 441 -16.70 15.73 10.20
C THR A 441 -17.77 16.74 9.86
N GLY A 442 -17.54 18.04 10.03
CA GLY A 442 -18.58 19.06 9.89
C GLY A 442 -19.50 19.19 11.10
N LEU A 443 -19.53 18.19 11.98
CA LEU A 443 -20.47 18.11 13.10
C LEU A 443 -20.13 19.17 14.14
N PRO A 444 -21.03 20.13 14.43
CA PRO A 444 -20.77 21.19 15.38
C PRO A 444 -20.64 20.65 16.81
N THR A 445 -19.84 21.34 17.62
CA THR A 445 -19.51 20.94 19.00
C THR A 445 -20.76 20.71 19.87
N PHE A 446 -21.78 21.57 19.74
CA PHE A 446 -23.02 21.45 20.50
C PHE A 446 -23.83 20.20 20.14
N LEU A 447 -23.64 19.58 18.97
CA LEU A 447 -24.27 18.29 18.65
C LEU A 447 -23.49 17.09 19.22
N LEU A 448 -22.19 17.26 19.48
CA LEU A 448 -21.30 16.20 19.96
C LEU A 448 -21.22 16.13 21.49
N ARG A 449 -21.52 17.25 22.17
CA ARG A 449 -21.36 17.43 23.63
C ARG A 449 -22.66 17.19 24.38
N ASP A 450 -22.73 16.14 25.19
CA ASP A 450 -23.93 15.80 25.97
C ASP A 450 -24.24 16.85 27.06
N ASP A 451 -23.24 17.61 27.49
CA ASP A 451 -23.35 18.67 28.51
C ASP A 451 -23.99 19.96 27.98
N ILE A 452 -24.08 20.14 26.65
CA ILE A 452 -24.72 21.29 26.02
C ILE A 452 -26.13 20.91 25.62
N LEU A 453 -27.14 21.58 26.20
CA LEU A 453 -28.54 21.40 25.80
C LEU A 453 -28.81 22.09 24.46
N LEU A 454 -29.69 21.49 23.65
CA LEU A 454 -30.15 22.07 22.41
C LEU A 454 -31.31 23.02 22.68
N GLU A 455 -31.11 24.30 22.37
CA GLU A 455 -32.18 25.30 22.44
C GLU A 455 -33.12 25.16 21.24
N THR A 456 -34.34 24.68 21.49
CA THR A 456 -35.34 24.46 20.45
C THR A 456 -35.78 25.75 19.76
N THR A 457 -35.82 26.87 20.48
CA THR A 457 -36.15 28.19 19.90
C THR A 457 -35.09 28.65 18.91
N SER A 458 -33.81 28.60 19.32
CA SER A 458 -32.68 28.96 18.48
C SER A 458 -32.55 28.06 17.24
N LEU A 459 -32.86 26.77 17.40
CA LEU A 459 -32.97 25.81 16.29
C LEU A 459 -34.06 26.19 15.29
N HIS A 460 -35.27 26.47 15.78
CA HIS A 460 -36.39 26.86 14.94
C HIS A 460 -36.07 28.15 14.18
N ASP A 461 -35.56 29.17 14.87
CA ASP A 461 -35.14 30.45 14.29
C ASP A 461 -34.07 30.28 13.20
N TYR A 462 -33.12 29.35 13.38
CA TYR A 462 -32.11 29.06 12.37
C TYR A 462 -32.74 28.65 11.04
N PHE A 463 -33.73 27.75 11.09
CA PHE A 463 -34.41 27.23 9.90
C PHE A 463 -35.42 28.22 9.34
N THR A 464 -36.20 28.92 10.16
CA THR A 464 -37.17 29.93 9.69
C THR A 464 -36.49 31.12 9.01
N LYS A 465 -35.29 31.53 9.44
CA LYS A 465 -34.49 32.55 8.72
C LYS A 465 -34.06 32.08 7.32
N ARG A 466 -33.90 30.77 7.13
CA ARG A 466 -33.42 30.17 5.88
C ARG A 466 -34.53 29.71 4.95
N ILE A 467 -35.64 29.24 5.48
CA ILE A 467 -36.75 28.61 4.77
C ILE A 467 -38.01 29.42 5.08
N ILE A 468 -38.64 29.97 4.04
CA ILE A 468 -39.80 30.87 4.19
C ILE A 468 -41.08 30.09 3.82
N GLY A 469 -42.12 30.22 4.65
CA GLY A 469 -43.48 29.70 4.39
C GLY A 469 -43.71 28.19 4.60
N GLN A 470 -42.66 27.39 4.83
CA GLN A 470 -42.76 25.92 4.91
C GLN A 470 -42.71 25.40 6.36
N GLN A 471 -43.62 25.85 7.23
CA GLN A 471 -43.58 25.50 8.66
C GLN A 471 -43.63 23.99 8.95
N PRO A 472 -44.48 23.17 8.29
CA PRO A 472 -44.48 21.72 8.51
C PRO A 472 -43.12 21.08 8.19
N ALA A 473 -42.42 21.57 7.16
CA ALA A 473 -41.09 21.09 6.81
C ALA A 473 -40.03 21.50 7.84
N ILE A 474 -40.12 22.73 8.37
CA ILE A 474 -39.22 23.25 9.41
C ILE A 474 -39.36 22.42 10.69
N GLU A 475 -40.58 22.16 11.16
CA GLU A 475 -40.83 21.34 12.35
C GLU A 475 -40.23 19.94 12.22
N ARG A 476 -40.42 19.34 11.04
CA ARG A 476 -39.95 17.97 10.76
C ARG A 476 -38.43 17.89 10.72
N VAL A 477 -37.78 18.88 10.13
CA VAL A 477 -36.31 18.98 10.13
C VAL A 477 -35.75 19.28 11.52
N CYS A 478 -36.41 20.13 12.31
CA CYS A 478 -36.05 20.35 13.71
C CYS A 478 -36.11 19.04 14.50
N GLN A 479 -37.11 18.21 14.26
CA GLN A 479 -37.24 16.90 14.91
C GLN A 479 -36.06 15.97 14.60
N VAL A 480 -35.56 15.95 13.36
CA VAL A 480 -34.36 15.17 13.00
C VAL A 480 -33.16 15.60 13.83
N VAL A 481 -32.93 16.91 13.98
CA VAL A 481 -31.86 17.46 14.83
C VAL A 481 -32.05 17.04 16.28
N MET A 482 -33.27 17.15 16.82
CA MET A 482 -33.58 16.77 18.20
C MET A 482 -33.34 15.29 18.47
N VAL A 483 -33.78 14.39 17.57
CA VAL A 483 -33.59 12.94 17.69
C VAL A 483 -32.11 12.57 17.66
N PHE A 484 -31.34 13.18 16.74
CA PHE A 484 -29.90 12.99 16.66
C PHE A 484 -29.18 13.46 17.92
N LYS A 485 -29.52 14.67 18.40
CA LYS A 485 -28.94 15.24 19.62
C LYS A 485 -29.24 14.41 20.86
N ALA A 486 -30.45 13.86 20.96
CA ALA A 486 -30.85 12.95 22.03
C ALA A 486 -30.18 11.56 21.91
N GLY A 487 -29.54 11.24 20.78
CA GLY A 487 -28.92 9.94 20.53
C GLY A 487 -29.94 8.80 20.39
N LEU A 488 -31.16 9.11 19.96
CA LEU A 488 -32.26 8.14 19.81
C LEU A 488 -32.31 7.50 18.42
N ASN A 489 -31.40 7.87 17.52
CA ASN A 489 -31.31 7.30 16.18
C ASN A 489 -30.76 5.87 16.22
N ASP A 490 -31.24 5.00 15.33
CA ASP A 490 -30.66 3.67 15.13
C ASP A 490 -29.25 3.85 14.56
N PRO A 491 -28.20 3.39 15.26
CA PRO A 491 -26.85 3.64 14.81
C PRO A 491 -26.39 2.73 13.66
N ASN A 492 -27.22 1.78 13.23
CA ASN A 492 -26.96 0.95 12.05
C ASN A 492 -27.60 1.51 10.78
N LYS A 493 -28.38 2.59 10.88
CA LYS A 493 -29.06 3.22 9.75
C LYS A 493 -28.49 4.60 9.46
N PRO A 494 -28.79 5.20 8.30
CA PRO A 494 -28.58 6.63 8.09
C PRO A 494 -29.19 7.47 9.23
N ILE A 495 -28.64 8.66 9.47
CA ILE A 495 -29.09 9.55 10.57
C ILE A 495 -30.60 9.81 10.47
N ALA A 496 -31.07 10.03 9.25
CA ALA A 496 -32.50 10.07 8.91
C ALA A 496 -32.68 9.81 7.42
N THR A 497 -33.81 9.20 7.08
CA THR A 497 -34.30 9.01 5.71
C THR A 497 -35.58 9.80 5.50
N LEU A 498 -35.53 10.84 4.67
CA LEU A 498 -36.61 11.80 4.47
C LEU A 498 -37.11 11.79 3.02
N LEU A 499 -38.42 11.90 2.83
CA LEU A 499 -39.02 12.13 1.52
C LEU A 499 -39.71 13.49 1.48
N PHE A 500 -39.16 14.42 0.70
CA PHE A 500 -39.71 15.76 0.48
C PHE A 500 -40.67 15.75 -0.71
N ALA A 501 -41.97 15.77 -0.44
CA ALA A 501 -43.01 15.71 -1.46
C ALA A 501 -43.71 17.07 -1.62
N GLY A 502 -43.84 17.56 -2.85
CA GLY A 502 -44.55 18.81 -3.14
C GLY A 502 -44.24 19.36 -4.53
N PRO A 503 -44.77 20.52 -4.93
CA PRO A 503 -44.49 21.12 -6.24
C PRO A 503 -42.99 21.45 -6.44
N THR A 504 -42.59 21.72 -7.68
CA THR A 504 -41.24 22.25 -7.97
C THR A 504 -41.12 23.70 -7.50
N GLY A 505 -39.91 24.12 -7.09
CA GLY A 505 -39.63 25.52 -6.74
C GLY A 505 -40.10 25.97 -5.35
N VAL A 506 -40.75 25.12 -4.55
CA VAL A 506 -41.28 25.48 -3.21
C VAL A 506 -40.25 25.45 -2.07
N GLY A 507 -38.98 25.14 -2.37
CA GLY A 507 -37.89 25.18 -1.38
C GLY A 507 -37.38 23.82 -0.86
N LYS A 508 -37.74 22.69 -1.48
CA LYS A 508 -37.25 21.34 -1.11
C LYS A 508 -35.71 21.27 -1.04
N THR A 509 -35.03 21.71 -2.08
CA THR A 509 -33.56 21.74 -2.14
C THR A 509 -32.93 22.75 -1.18
N ALA A 510 -33.61 23.88 -0.93
CA ALA A 510 -33.15 24.88 0.03
C ALA A 510 -33.21 24.34 1.46
N CYS A 511 -34.25 23.57 1.79
CA CYS A 511 -34.40 22.88 3.06
C CYS A 511 -33.30 21.83 3.28
N ALA A 512 -33.02 21.00 2.26
CA ALA A 512 -31.91 20.04 2.30
C ALA A 512 -30.55 20.71 2.52
N ARG A 513 -30.30 21.85 1.84
CA ARG A 513 -29.09 22.65 2.03
C ARG A 513 -28.98 23.21 3.44
N ALA A 514 -30.05 23.82 3.97
CA ALA A 514 -30.05 24.35 5.33
C ALA A 514 -29.76 23.26 6.38
N LEU A 515 -30.27 22.03 6.15
CA LEU A 515 -29.98 20.90 7.02
C LEU A 515 -28.52 20.45 6.94
N ALA A 516 -27.96 20.43 5.72
CA ALA A 516 -26.55 20.13 5.50
C ALA A 516 -25.63 21.15 6.17
N ASP A 517 -25.94 22.44 6.03
CA ASP A 517 -25.18 23.52 6.65
C ASP A 517 -25.26 23.45 8.19
N TYR A 518 -26.41 23.07 8.74
CA TYR A 518 -26.60 22.96 10.19
C TYR A 518 -25.82 21.77 10.79
N PHE A 519 -25.90 20.59 10.17
CA PHE A 519 -25.24 19.39 10.67
C PHE A 519 -23.75 19.35 10.34
N PHE A 520 -23.36 19.78 9.14
CA PHE A 520 -22.04 19.48 8.58
C PHE A 520 -21.29 20.70 8.03
N GLY A 521 -21.84 21.90 8.22
CA GLY A 521 -21.27 23.13 7.65
C GLY A 521 -20.05 23.69 8.39
N GLN A 522 -19.64 23.13 9.54
CA GLN A 522 -18.52 23.67 10.32
C GLN A 522 -17.19 22.99 9.99
N GLY A 523 -16.26 23.73 9.39
CA GLY A 523 -14.88 23.29 9.23
C GLY A 523 -14.60 22.31 8.08
N GLN A 524 -15.63 21.77 7.40
CA GLN A 524 -15.43 21.01 6.17
C GLN A 524 -15.00 21.94 5.02
N THR A 525 -14.00 21.50 4.25
CA THR A 525 -13.59 22.19 3.01
C THR A 525 -14.55 21.93 1.86
N LEU A 526 -15.18 20.75 1.84
CA LEU A 526 -16.10 20.35 0.78
C LEU A 526 -17.55 20.67 1.19
N ASN A 527 -18.39 20.95 0.19
CA ASN A 527 -19.81 21.16 0.44
C ASN A 527 -20.44 19.86 1.00
N PRO A 528 -21.11 19.91 2.16
CA PRO A 528 -21.71 18.73 2.77
C PRO A 528 -22.94 18.20 2.03
N LEU A 529 -23.52 18.96 1.10
CA LEU A 529 -24.66 18.53 0.27
C LEU A 529 -24.18 17.81 -1.00
N ILE A 530 -24.39 16.49 -1.05
CA ILE A 530 -24.21 15.67 -2.25
C ILE A 530 -25.53 15.62 -2.99
N ARG A 531 -25.64 16.29 -4.15
CA ARG A 531 -26.87 16.29 -4.96
C ARG A 531 -26.74 15.39 -6.18
N LEU A 532 -27.74 14.55 -6.40
CA LEU A 532 -27.86 13.67 -7.56
C LEU A 532 -29.24 13.83 -8.20
N ASP A 533 -29.28 14.06 -9.51
CA ASP A 533 -30.52 14.13 -10.28
C ASP A 533 -30.92 12.73 -10.75
N MET A 534 -32.09 12.26 -10.31
CA MET A 534 -32.57 10.92 -10.65
C MET A 534 -33.04 10.79 -12.09
N SER A 535 -33.20 11.91 -12.81
CA SER A 535 -33.41 11.90 -14.26
C SER A 535 -32.20 11.36 -15.03
N GLU A 536 -30.99 11.40 -14.46
CA GLU A 536 -29.77 10.81 -15.06
C GLU A 536 -29.72 9.26 -14.94
N PHE A 537 -30.63 8.66 -14.15
CA PHE A 537 -30.60 7.23 -13.78
C PHE A 537 -31.88 6.48 -14.18
N GLN A 538 -32.43 6.82 -15.35
CA GLN A 538 -33.65 6.20 -15.88
C GLN A 538 -33.41 4.80 -16.46
N HIS A 539 -32.16 4.49 -16.84
CA HIS A 539 -31.80 3.20 -17.44
C HIS A 539 -30.91 2.33 -16.50
N PRO A 540 -31.05 0.99 -16.54
CA PRO A 540 -30.26 0.08 -15.70
C PRO A 540 -28.73 0.30 -15.79
N VAL A 541 -28.21 0.55 -16.98
CA VAL A 541 -26.76 0.76 -17.21
C VAL A 541 -26.26 2.03 -16.50
N GLN A 542 -27.10 3.05 -16.36
CA GLN A 542 -26.74 4.28 -15.63
C GLN A 542 -26.70 4.03 -14.12
N VAL A 543 -27.65 3.23 -13.61
CA VAL A 543 -27.65 2.78 -12.21
C VAL A 543 -26.40 1.95 -11.90
N ASP A 544 -26.03 1.03 -12.80
CA ASP A 544 -24.80 0.24 -12.63
C ASP A 544 -23.55 1.13 -12.58
N ARG A 545 -23.43 2.13 -13.47
CA ARG A 545 -22.35 3.13 -13.41
C ARG A 545 -22.37 3.97 -12.14
N MET A 546 -23.54 4.27 -11.59
CA MET A 546 -23.71 5.04 -10.35
C MET A 546 -23.20 4.28 -9.13
N LEU A 547 -23.41 2.97 -9.12
CA LEU A 547 -22.97 2.04 -8.06
C LEU A 547 -21.52 1.59 -8.29
N GLY A 548 -21.06 1.62 -9.53
CA GLY A 548 -19.72 1.25 -9.96
C GLY A 548 -19.75 -0.01 -10.81
N GLY A 549 -19.50 0.15 -12.11
CA GLY A 549 -19.23 -0.93 -13.05
C GLY A 549 -17.76 -0.93 -13.45
N GLY A 550 -17.09 -2.09 -13.37
CA GLY A 550 -15.66 -2.25 -13.63
C GLY A 550 -14.78 -1.86 -12.43
N ASP A 551 -13.63 -1.23 -12.68
CA ASP A 551 -12.60 -1.01 -11.66
C ASP A 551 -12.76 0.28 -10.81
N LYS A 552 -13.67 1.18 -11.21
CA LYS A 552 -13.86 2.48 -10.56
C LYS A 552 -15.14 2.51 -9.71
N PRO A 553 -15.10 3.07 -8.48
CA PRO A 553 -16.30 3.26 -7.68
C PRO A 553 -17.25 4.22 -8.40
N GLY A 554 -18.55 3.90 -8.35
CA GLY A 554 -19.57 4.76 -8.93
C GLY A 554 -19.68 6.11 -8.22
N LYS A 555 -20.36 7.08 -8.87
CA LYS A 555 -20.40 8.49 -8.43
C LYS A 555 -20.86 8.64 -6.97
N LEU A 556 -22.00 8.04 -6.59
CA LEU A 556 -22.52 8.15 -5.22
C LEU A 556 -21.54 7.55 -4.20
N ILE A 557 -21.00 6.37 -4.50
CA ILE A 557 -20.05 5.69 -3.62
C ILE A 557 -18.80 6.54 -3.39
N ARG A 558 -18.25 7.12 -4.46
CA ARG A 558 -17.07 7.97 -4.35
C ARG A 558 -17.35 9.20 -3.48
N GLU A 559 -18.42 9.93 -3.75
CA GLU A 559 -18.75 11.16 -3.01
C GLU A 559 -19.00 10.88 -1.52
N VAL A 560 -19.67 9.77 -1.18
CA VAL A 560 -19.90 9.38 0.23
C VAL A 560 -18.64 8.87 0.91
N ARG A 561 -17.75 8.14 0.20
CA ARG A 561 -16.44 7.75 0.76
C ARG A 561 -15.54 8.96 1.04
N GLU A 562 -15.59 9.97 0.18
CA GLU A 562 -14.88 11.23 0.37
C GLU A 562 -15.53 12.10 1.45
N ARG A 563 -16.85 12.05 1.60
CA ARG A 563 -17.64 12.83 2.57
C ARG A 563 -18.61 11.94 3.35
N PRO A 564 -18.12 11.12 4.31
CA PRO A 564 -18.98 10.20 5.06
C PRO A 564 -20.03 10.92 5.92
N PHE A 565 -19.77 12.17 6.30
CA PHE A 565 -20.64 13.06 7.04
C PHE A 565 -21.25 14.08 6.08
N SER A 566 -22.42 13.77 5.53
CA SER A 566 -23.02 14.55 4.46
C SER A 566 -24.54 14.38 4.39
N VAL A 567 -25.18 15.26 3.63
CA VAL A 567 -26.57 15.10 3.22
C VAL A 567 -26.58 14.64 1.76
N VAL A 568 -27.17 13.48 1.51
CA VAL A 568 -27.36 12.96 0.14
C VAL A 568 -28.76 13.32 -0.32
N LEU A 569 -28.85 14.20 -1.31
CA LEU A 569 -30.09 14.64 -1.93
C LEU A 569 -30.30 13.93 -3.27
N LEU A 570 -31.31 13.07 -3.33
CA LEU A 570 -31.77 12.38 -4.53
C LEU A 570 -32.98 13.14 -5.10
N ASP A 571 -32.74 13.94 -6.12
CA ASP A 571 -33.75 14.84 -6.69
C ASP A 571 -34.64 14.11 -7.71
N GLU A 572 -35.95 14.35 -7.66
CA GLU A 572 -36.96 13.73 -8.54
C GLU A 572 -36.94 12.20 -8.55
N ILE A 573 -36.95 11.60 -7.36
CA ILE A 573 -36.78 10.16 -7.14
C ILE A 573 -37.76 9.28 -7.93
N GLU A 574 -38.94 9.78 -8.29
CA GLU A 574 -39.91 9.07 -9.13
C GLU A 574 -39.44 8.81 -10.56
N LYS A 575 -38.35 9.46 -11.00
CA LYS A 575 -37.76 9.28 -12.33
C LYS A 575 -36.75 8.13 -12.37
N ALA A 576 -36.24 7.69 -11.23
CA ALA A 576 -35.23 6.64 -11.16
C ALA A 576 -35.76 5.30 -11.68
N HIS A 577 -34.86 4.50 -12.26
CA HIS A 577 -35.18 3.11 -12.62
C HIS A 577 -35.50 2.26 -11.37
N PRO A 578 -36.46 1.31 -11.42
CA PRO A 578 -36.87 0.51 -10.26
C PRO A 578 -35.75 -0.21 -9.49
N ILE A 579 -34.72 -0.71 -10.19
CA ILE A 579 -33.54 -1.36 -9.59
C ILE A 579 -32.83 -0.45 -8.57
N PHE A 580 -32.88 0.87 -8.78
CA PHE A 580 -32.27 1.81 -7.85
C PHE A 580 -32.92 1.76 -6.46
N PHE A 581 -34.23 1.52 -6.38
CA PHE A 581 -34.93 1.38 -5.10
C PHE A 581 -34.48 0.14 -4.33
N ASP A 582 -34.20 -0.96 -5.01
CA ASP A 582 -33.70 -2.19 -4.37
C ASP A 582 -32.35 -1.96 -3.70
N VAL A 583 -31.51 -1.15 -4.34
CA VAL A 583 -30.19 -0.80 -3.80
C VAL A 583 -30.32 0.17 -2.62
N LEU A 584 -31.23 1.14 -2.71
CA LEU A 584 -31.51 2.04 -1.60
C LEU A 584 -32.11 1.34 -0.38
N LEU A 585 -32.88 0.26 -0.56
CA LEU A 585 -33.41 -0.51 0.58
C LEU A 585 -32.29 -0.96 1.52
N ASN A 586 -31.21 -1.54 0.97
CA ASN A 586 -30.05 -1.95 1.76
C ASN A 586 -29.39 -0.78 2.47
N VAL A 587 -29.29 0.38 1.81
CA VAL A 587 -28.73 1.61 2.41
C VAL A 587 -29.60 2.11 3.56
N MET A 588 -30.93 2.12 3.40
CA MET A 588 -31.85 2.58 4.44
C MET A 588 -31.93 1.61 5.64
N ASP A 589 -31.71 0.30 5.41
CA ASP A 589 -31.82 -0.72 6.44
C ASP A 589 -30.52 -0.99 7.21
N GLU A 590 -29.41 -1.10 6.49
CA GLU A 590 -28.11 -1.49 7.07
C GLU A 590 -27.10 -0.34 7.08
N GLY A 591 -27.46 0.81 6.50
CA GLY A 591 -26.55 1.96 6.40
C GLY A 591 -25.30 1.65 5.59
N ILE A 592 -25.32 0.62 4.75
CA ILE A 592 -24.15 0.10 4.04
C ILE A 592 -24.50 -0.13 2.57
N LEU A 593 -23.57 0.24 1.70
CA LEU A 593 -23.59 -0.13 0.29
C LEU A 593 -22.30 -0.84 -0.09
N VAL A 594 -22.40 -2.01 -0.73
CA VAL A 594 -21.25 -2.78 -1.20
C VAL A 594 -21.10 -2.58 -2.70
N ASP A 595 -19.92 -2.18 -3.16
CA ASP A 595 -19.63 -2.08 -4.61
C ASP A 595 -19.33 -3.44 -5.26
N GLY A 596 -19.29 -3.48 -6.59
CA GLY A 596 -19.03 -4.70 -7.36
C GLY A 596 -17.69 -5.38 -7.03
N ASN A 597 -16.71 -4.62 -6.54
CA ASN A 597 -15.35 -5.13 -6.30
C ASN A 597 -15.15 -5.73 -4.93
N GLY A 598 -15.90 -5.29 -3.93
CA GLY A 598 -15.32 -5.43 -2.62
C GLY A 598 -16.09 -4.77 -1.53
N ARG A 599 -16.24 -3.49 -1.78
CA ARG A 599 -15.80 -2.52 -0.81
C ARG A 599 -17.05 -1.91 -0.24
N VAL A 600 -17.07 -1.89 1.08
CA VAL A 600 -18.17 -1.35 1.87
C VAL A 600 -18.07 0.18 1.88
N THR A 601 -19.20 0.84 1.66
CA THR A 601 -19.40 2.28 1.84
C THR A 601 -20.40 2.49 2.94
N ASP A 602 -20.06 3.34 3.91
CA ASP A 602 -20.88 3.61 5.09
C ASP A 602 -21.74 4.86 4.89
N PHE A 603 -23.06 4.70 5.07
CA PHE A 603 -24.08 5.73 5.02
C PHE A 603 -24.68 6.06 6.40
N ARG A 604 -24.18 5.46 7.49
CA ARG A 604 -24.74 5.65 8.84
C ARG A 604 -24.56 7.07 9.39
N ASN A 605 -23.63 7.85 8.84
CA ASN A 605 -23.46 9.27 9.15
C ASN A 605 -24.06 10.20 8.09
N VAL A 606 -24.88 9.67 7.18
CA VAL A 606 -25.54 10.42 6.11
C VAL A 606 -26.98 10.73 6.51
N ILE A 607 -27.46 11.92 6.13
CA ILE A 607 -28.90 12.19 6.06
C ILE A 607 -29.33 11.98 4.62
N LEU A 608 -30.21 11.00 4.38
CA LEU A 608 -30.71 10.68 3.05
C LEU A 608 -32.01 11.43 2.80
N ILE A 609 -32.01 12.33 1.82
CA ILE A 609 -33.19 13.12 1.42
C ILE A 609 -33.54 12.77 -0.01
N MET A 610 -34.79 12.38 -0.23
CA MET A 610 -35.36 12.17 -1.56
C MET A 610 -36.36 13.29 -1.83
N THR A 611 -36.33 13.90 -3.02
CA THR A 611 -37.39 14.84 -3.43
C THR A 611 -38.32 14.17 -4.42
N SER A 612 -39.60 14.51 -4.34
CA SER A 612 -40.59 14.06 -5.30
C SER A 612 -41.58 15.17 -5.65
N ASN A 613 -42.05 15.15 -6.90
CA ASN A 613 -43.14 16.00 -7.37
C ASN A 613 -44.50 15.26 -7.37
N LEU A 614 -44.56 14.04 -6.79
CA LEU A 614 -45.80 13.27 -6.64
C LEU A 614 -46.82 14.02 -5.75
N GLY A 615 -48.10 13.91 -6.10
CA GLY A 615 -49.20 14.62 -5.43
C GLY A 615 -49.46 16.05 -5.94
N ALA A 616 -48.45 16.75 -6.46
CA ALA A 616 -48.58 18.16 -6.88
C ALA A 616 -49.51 18.40 -8.09
N ARG A 617 -49.77 17.36 -8.91
CA ARG A 617 -50.63 17.47 -10.11
C ARG A 617 -52.12 17.25 -9.83
N GLN A 618 -52.49 16.57 -8.75
CA GLN A 618 -53.89 16.25 -8.45
C GLN A 618 -54.59 17.39 -7.69
N SER A 619 -53.87 18.14 -6.85
CA SER A 619 -54.42 19.32 -6.14
C SER A 619 -54.81 20.49 -7.05
N LYS A 620 -54.50 20.45 -8.36
CA LYS A 620 -54.97 21.47 -9.34
C LYS A 620 -56.40 21.22 -9.86
N ARG A 621 -57.01 20.05 -9.61
CA ARG A 621 -58.38 19.76 -10.06
C ARG A 621 -59.37 19.86 -8.90
N ILE A 622 -59.95 21.06 -8.78
CA ILE A 622 -61.21 21.37 -8.09
C ILE A 622 -61.15 21.31 -6.55
N SER A 623 -60.72 22.40 -5.90
CA SER A 623 -61.37 22.90 -4.67
C SER A 623 -60.89 24.31 -4.31
N PHE A 624 -61.81 25.19 -3.89
CA PHE A 624 -61.57 26.57 -3.44
C PHE A 624 -61.00 26.65 -2.01
N VAL A 625 -60.25 25.62 -1.57
CA VAL A 625 -59.61 25.57 -0.24
C VAL A 625 -58.12 25.31 -0.46
N ASN A 626 -57.29 26.31 -0.16
CA ASN A 626 -55.83 26.32 -0.35
C ASN A 626 -55.05 25.45 0.67
N GLN A 627 -55.62 24.35 1.15
CA GLN A 627 -54.89 23.38 1.96
C GLN A 627 -54.60 22.16 1.09
N THR A 628 -53.32 21.93 0.82
CA THR A 628 -52.86 20.66 0.28
C THR A 628 -53.11 19.64 1.38
N ASP A 629 -54.14 18.80 1.24
CA ASP A 629 -54.41 17.76 2.23
C ASP A 629 -53.21 16.81 2.27
N ASP A 630 -52.51 16.77 3.42
CA ASP A 630 -51.39 15.85 3.66
C ASP A 630 -51.78 14.38 3.37
N SER A 631 -53.07 14.07 3.48
CA SER A 631 -53.64 12.76 3.16
C SER A 631 -53.55 12.40 1.66
N GLU A 632 -53.73 13.36 0.76
CA GLU A 632 -53.65 13.13 -0.69
C GLU A 632 -52.21 12.90 -1.14
N VAL A 633 -51.27 13.73 -0.68
CA VAL A 633 -49.83 13.58 -0.99
C VAL A 633 -49.31 12.25 -0.43
N GLY A 634 -49.68 11.91 0.80
CA GLY A 634 -49.35 10.62 1.41
C GLY A 634 -49.91 9.44 0.63
N SER A 635 -51.14 9.53 0.13
CA SER A 635 -51.76 8.48 -0.69
C SER A 635 -51.07 8.30 -2.05
N ALA A 636 -50.67 9.40 -2.71
CA ALA A 636 -49.98 9.37 -3.99
C ALA A 636 -48.59 8.74 -3.86
N VAL A 637 -47.86 9.09 -2.79
CA VAL A 637 -46.57 8.50 -2.46
C VAL A 637 -46.72 6.99 -2.18
N ARG A 638 -47.69 6.58 -1.36
CA ARG A 638 -47.95 5.16 -1.04
C ARG A 638 -48.38 4.33 -2.26
N ARG A 639 -48.99 4.96 -3.26
CA ARG A 639 -49.37 4.28 -4.51
C ARG A 639 -48.20 4.10 -5.46
N PHE A 640 -47.25 5.05 -5.46
CA PHE A 640 -46.07 4.99 -6.33
C PHE A 640 -45.01 4.03 -5.80
N PHE A 641 -44.67 4.14 -4.51
CA PHE A 641 -43.66 3.28 -3.91
C PHE A 641 -44.25 1.95 -3.42
N ARG A 642 -43.48 0.87 -3.58
CA ARG A 642 -43.81 -0.41 -2.95
C ARG A 642 -43.86 -0.23 -1.42
N PRO A 643 -44.75 -0.96 -0.71
CA PRO A 643 -44.84 -0.87 0.76
C PRO A 643 -43.50 -1.09 1.47
N GLU A 644 -42.68 -2.01 0.95
CA GLU A 644 -41.33 -2.29 1.46
C GLU A 644 -40.46 -1.02 1.49
N PHE A 645 -40.43 -0.25 0.41
CA PHE A 645 -39.65 0.98 0.32
C PHE A 645 -40.23 2.09 1.19
N TYR A 646 -41.55 2.29 1.13
CA TYR A 646 -42.23 3.32 1.91
C TYR A 646 -42.03 3.15 3.43
N ASN A 647 -42.06 1.91 3.92
CA ASN A 647 -41.89 1.61 5.34
C ASN A 647 -40.45 1.83 5.85
N ARG A 648 -39.47 2.08 4.97
CA ARG A 648 -38.10 2.45 5.34
C ARG A 648 -37.85 3.94 5.39
N ILE A 649 -38.81 4.75 4.93
CA ILE A 649 -38.74 6.20 5.01
C ILE A 649 -39.14 6.61 6.42
N ASP A 650 -38.23 7.23 7.18
CA ASP A 650 -38.50 7.65 8.56
C ASP A 650 -39.63 8.70 8.59
N GLN A 651 -39.55 9.68 7.67
CA GLN A 651 -40.52 10.77 7.61
C GLN A 651 -40.79 11.24 6.17
N VAL A 652 -42.07 11.37 5.83
CA VAL A 652 -42.52 12.09 4.63
C VAL A 652 -42.79 13.54 5.05
N VAL A 653 -42.16 14.47 4.36
CA VAL A 653 -42.27 15.91 4.59
C VAL A 653 -43.02 16.53 3.41
N THR A 654 -44.19 17.08 3.69
CA THR A 654 -45.04 17.72 2.69
C THR A 654 -44.67 19.20 2.55
N PHE A 655 -44.51 19.65 1.31
CA PHE A 655 -44.23 21.04 0.96
C PHE A 655 -45.45 21.63 0.26
N GLN A 656 -45.86 22.79 0.74
CA GLN A 656 -47.06 23.47 0.28
C GLN A 656 -46.72 24.46 -0.84
N THR A 657 -47.72 24.79 -1.67
CA THR A 657 -47.60 25.88 -2.64
C THR A 657 -47.36 27.20 -1.92
N LEU A 658 -46.42 27.98 -2.43
CA LEU A 658 -46.09 29.30 -1.86
C LEU A 658 -47.24 30.28 -2.14
N ASP A 659 -47.67 31.01 -1.12
CA ASP A 659 -48.60 32.13 -1.28
C ASP A 659 -47.86 33.38 -1.80
N ALA A 660 -48.62 34.35 -2.30
CA ALA A 660 -48.04 35.55 -2.92
C ALA A 660 -47.15 36.34 -1.94
N ALA A 661 -47.51 36.37 -0.65
CA ALA A 661 -46.74 37.04 0.39
C ALA A 661 -45.37 36.36 0.59
N THR A 662 -45.35 35.03 0.69
CA THR A 662 -44.11 34.24 0.81
C THR A 662 -43.23 34.41 -0.42
N VAL A 663 -43.80 34.39 -1.63
CA VAL A 663 -43.03 34.60 -2.86
C VAL A 663 -42.34 35.97 -2.84
N THR A 664 -43.06 37.04 -2.47
CA THR A 664 -42.47 38.39 -2.34
C THR A 664 -41.33 38.43 -1.32
N GLU A 665 -41.47 37.74 -0.19
CA GLU A 665 -40.42 37.66 0.83
C GLU A 665 -39.17 36.90 0.32
N ILE A 666 -39.37 35.79 -0.39
CA ILE A 666 -38.29 35.03 -1.05
C ILE A 666 -37.58 35.91 -2.08
N THR A 667 -38.33 36.61 -2.94
CA THR A 667 -37.74 37.53 -3.93
C THR A 667 -36.89 38.59 -3.26
N ARG A 668 -37.35 39.18 -2.15
CA ARG A 668 -36.57 40.16 -1.39
C ARG A 668 -35.28 39.56 -0.86
N LYS A 669 -35.34 38.34 -0.33
CA LYS A 669 -34.18 37.63 0.20
C LYS A 669 -33.16 37.30 -0.90
N GLU A 670 -33.59 36.75 -2.02
CA GLU A 670 -32.70 36.45 -3.17
C GLU A 670 -32.03 37.72 -3.70
N LEU A 671 -32.78 38.83 -3.83
CA LEU A 671 -32.21 40.13 -4.20
C LEU A 671 -31.18 40.64 -3.18
N ALA A 672 -31.41 40.43 -1.88
CA ALA A 672 -30.45 40.80 -0.85
C ALA A 672 -29.13 40.02 -0.99
N THR A 673 -29.16 38.74 -1.39
CA THR A 673 -27.93 37.95 -1.61
C THR A 673 -27.06 38.50 -2.76
N LEU A 674 -27.62 39.29 -3.69
CA LEU A 674 -26.82 39.93 -4.75
C LEU A 674 -25.80 40.91 -4.17
N ASN A 675 -26.10 41.54 -3.03
CA ASN A 675 -25.16 42.44 -2.34
C ASN A 675 -23.97 41.70 -1.72
N GLU A 676 -24.05 40.37 -1.56
CA GLU A 676 -22.98 39.55 -1.00
C GLU A 676 -21.94 39.14 -2.04
N ARG A 677 -22.16 39.44 -3.33
CA ARG A 677 -21.19 39.10 -4.39
C ARG A 677 -19.95 39.99 -4.30
N GLU A 678 -18.80 39.35 -4.46
CA GLU A 678 -17.45 39.94 -4.36
C GLU A 678 -17.32 41.28 -5.09
N GLY A 679 -17.75 41.37 -6.35
CA GLY A 679 -17.65 42.60 -7.13
C GLY A 679 -18.44 43.80 -6.58
N PHE A 680 -19.51 43.58 -5.81
CA PHE A 680 -20.22 44.66 -5.11
C PHE A 680 -19.53 44.99 -3.78
N GLN A 681 -19.08 43.97 -3.04
CA GLN A 681 -18.38 44.18 -1.76
C GLN A 681 -17.04 44.87 -1.91
N GLU A 682 -16.17 44.42 -2.82
CA GLU A 682 -14.86 45.03 -3.09
C GLU A 682 -14.96 46.50 -3.49
N ARG A 683 -16.06 46.84 -4.19
CA ARG A 683 -16.31 48.19 -4.70
C ARG A 683 -17.16 49.05 -3.75
N GLY A 684 -17.55 48.51 -2.60
CA GLY A 684 -18.41 49.20 -1.62
C GLY A 684 -19.77 49.61 -2.18
N LEU A 685 -20.30 48.88 -3.16
CA LEU A 685 -21.58 49.18 -3.80
C LEU A 685 -22.71 48.48 -3.04
N ASN A 686 -23.74 49.23 -2.65
CA ASN A 686 -24.94 48.70 -2.00
C ASN A 686 -26.15 48.81 -2.93
N LEU A 687 -26.68 47.68 -3.39
CA LEU A 687 -27.89 47.64 -4.19
C LEU A 687 -29.12 47.69 -3.27
N THR A 688 -30.01 48.63 -3.57
CA THR A 688 -31.32 48.72 -2.93
C THR A 688 -32.40 48.52 -3.98
N PHE A 689 -33.37 47.67 -3.67
CA PHE A 689 -34.42 47.29 -4.60
C PHE A 689 -35.74 47.90 -4.12
N GLY A 690 -36.35 48.74 -4.95
CA GLY A 690 -37.63 49.37 -4.62
C GLY A 690 -38.77 48.34 -4.56
N PRO A 691 -39.81 48.54 -3.72
CA PRO A 691 -40.91 47.58 -3.54
C PRO A 691 -41.59 47.17 -4.85
N LYS A 692 -41.80 48.13 -5.77
CA LYS A 692 -42.40 47.86 -7.09
C LYS A 692 -41.60 46.85 -7.93
N LEU A 693 -40.27 46.86 -7.83
CA LEU A 693 -39.42 45.92 -8.54
C LEU A 693 -39.53 44.52 -7.92
N VAL A 694 -39.55 44.44 -6.59
CA VAL A 694 -39.74 43.17 -5.87
C VAL A 694 -41.08 42.55 -6.22
N ASP A 695 -42.17 43.32 -6.18
CA ASP A 695 -43.51 42.86 -6.52
C ASP A 695 -43.61 42.44 -7.99
N HIS A 696 -42.96 43.18 -8.90
CA HIS A 696 -42.91 42.83 -10.31
C HIS A 696 -42.20 41.50 -10.56
N LEU A 697 -41.05 41.29 -9.93
CA LEU A 697 -40.29 40.04 -10.02
C LEU A 697 -41.06 38.88 -9.40
N ALA A 698 -41.67 39.07 -8.21
CA ALA A 698 -42.49 38.06 -7.54
C ALA A 698 -43.68 37.59 -8.40
N GLN A 699 -44.29 38.49 -9.20
CA GLN A 699 -45.39 38.13 -10.10
C GLN A 699 -44.94 37.51 -11.43
N LYS A 700 -43.78 37.91 -11.95
CA LYS A 700 -43.30 37.51 -13.29
C LYS A 700 -42.42 36.26 -13.27
N GLY A 701 -41.81 35.95 -12.13
CA GLY A 701 -40.80 34.89 -11.99
C GLY A 701 -39.40 35.42 -12.25
#